data_AF-X6FQC3-F1
#
_entry.id   AF-X6FQC3-F1
#
_cell.length_a   1.000
_cell.length_b   1.000
_cell.length_c   1.000
_cell.angle_alpha   90.00
_cell.angle_beta   90.00
_cell.angle_gamma   90.00
#
_symmetry.space_group_name_H-M   'P 1'
#
loop_
_entity.id
_entity.type
_entity.pdbx_description
1 polymer ?
#
loop_
_entity_poly.entity_id
_entity_poly.type
_entity_poly.pdbx_seq_one_letter_code
_entity_poly.pdbx_strand_id
1 'polypeptide(L)'
;MYRAFLKAAAKASDPKQAENLAPGILRFTFEYSRPPNVSEERQKLRKLMGSDRFQFFQLPPGEDPLICVLQFPNVVREQSSSFLFDVAQKLVDDFGLVSCVPDVDPGWIPDDDLMRRAPESVGGIVWALCKSTAAVPTQPRWAVTAVRADKAWAAFGTTGQGILVGQPDTGVADHRELETAIDLAKGKDVLVGSGLPIDPLSASMSSPGHGTATSSAVVSRSSLSIIGTAPGATLVPVRCVNGVVIGGGGAVAAAIDHARLKGCHVVTMSLGGPIEGPDLKHSIARAVDAGMIVLAAAGNCVSFVVYPAWDRNVIAVAGVDIHDKPWKGSSRGAKVDISAPGENVYIARRNRPNDADKSLVEPGQGTSFAVALTAGCAALWLAHHDVTAVRAEAAKRGATVQELFRSAVRKTARKPADWPTRSMGAGVVDAHALLKLSLIAIPAVLLTADSNPGASIVEAAGGTRRFVAEAGYLAADSLQRQNPARSGALESAAPPRPSRALAEAMTSPAKAGPPPKSPFRAAAGPKTPFVGPRSPDLTSTQRGGAKGRKGAPEITAGKMVGTAGNKDVLDRIEKALSHRAPRTMSIEAAGRARTDMMTQAEEVVEALSKGTALQGASLEMLRATTEAIVRLTGRPAIRISGGMVDPQDPQLERWAGHLGPNRKALKPLFDAVGRIDTATADGHEHVGTGTVIEAGLVMTNRHVIDAFAEPLPAAKGKQRFFLNASVSICFDEAAADDTRRFAVKGVVTAGPSKIGPFVDLSKLDVAILEVETTNSAGQRLPAPAPSGPLRTGPGAKSNLIVVGYPAAPPLEAAIDLETGKVSTEIWDRFWELFGDDYGIKYVSPGEISNGPGSVVGDGASWAFSHDATTLGGNSGAPVISLDAPYGIGGLHFGGQVLRQNLAHDLAAVRKAAQRNPKLLDLAALAKFFAS
;
A
#
# COMPACT_ATOMS: atom_id res chain seq x y z
N MET A 1 14.79 22.48 -8.53
CA MET A 1 14.58 21.01 -8.54
C MET A 1 13.46 20.62 -9.51
N TYR A 2 12.18 20.93 -9.25
CA TYR A 2 11.06 20.52 -10.14
C TYR A 2 11.24 20.90 -11.63
N ARG A 3 11.77 22.09 -11.94
CA ARG A 3 12.07 22.49 -13.34
C ARG A 3 13.06 21.54 -14.01
N ALA A 4 14.08 21.07 -13.29
CA ALA A 4 15.05 20.11 -13.83
C ALA A 4 14.41 18.72 -14.04
N PHE A 5 13.53 18.31 -13.13
CA PHE A 5 12.73 17.10 -13.27
C PHE A 5 11.81 17.15 -14.50
N LEU A 6 11.02 18.20 -14.69
CA LEU A 6 10.14 18.34 -15.86
C LEU A 6 10.93 18.41 -17.18
N LYS A 7 12.11 19.05 -17.18
CA LYS A 7 13.05 19.03 -18.32
C LYS A 7 13.53 17.61 -18.64
N ALA A 8 13.89 16.84 -17.61
CA ALA A 8 14.32 15.45 -17.76
C ALA A 8 13.17 14.58 -18.29
N ALA A 9 11.97 14.75 -17.75
CA ALA A 9 10.75 14.09 -18.22
C ALA A 9 10.46 14.39 -19.70
N ALA A 10 10.50 15.66 -20.11
CA ALA A 10 10.31 16.02 -21.51
C ALA A 10 11.38 15.39 -22.42
N LYS A 11 12.65 15.39 -21.99
CA LYS A 11 13.73 14.75 -22.75
C LYS A 11 13.55 13.23 -22.86
N ALA A 12 13.03 12.59 -21.80
CA ALA A 12 12.78 11.16 -21.74
C ALA A 12 11.55 10.73 -22.55
N SER A 13 10.56 11.61 -22.67
CA SER A 13 9.27 11.32 -23.29
C SER A 13 9.38 11.15 -24.80
N ASP A 14 8.59 10.22 -25.36
CA ASP A 14 8.40 10.06 -26.80
C ASP A 14 6.94 10.32 -27.23
N PRO A 15 6.61 11.51 -27.74
CA PRO A 15 5.24 11.87 -28.07
C PRO A 15 4.72 11.24 -29.37
N LYS A 16 5.56 10.56 -30.17
CA LYS A 16 5.19 10.05 -31.51
C LYS A 16 4.58 8.64 -31.52
N GLN A 17 4.59 7.91 -30.40
CA GLN A 17 4.13 6.51 -30.29
C GLN A 17 3.32 6.24 -29.00
N ALA A 18 2.57 7.22 -28.51
CA ALA A 18 2.00 7.17 -27.18
C ALA A 18 0.58 6.57 -27.12
N GLU A 19 0.37 5.58 -26.26
CA GLU A 19 -0.95 5.29 -25.69
C GLU A 19 -1.44 6.53 -24.90
N ASN A 20 -2.71 6.91 -25.09
CA ASN A 20 -3.29 8.05 -24.39
C ASN A 20 -3.67 7.65 -22.97
N LEU A 21 -3.25 8.42 -21.95
CA LEU A 21 -3.63 8.17 -20.55
C LEU A 21 -3.21 6.79 -20.03
N ALA A 22 -2.15 6.19 -20.59
CA ALA A 22 -1.63 4.90 -20.15
C ALA A 22 -1.30 4.90 -18.64
N PRO A 23 -1.58 3.81 -17.91
CA PRO A 23 -1.26 3.73 -16.49
C PRO A 23 0.26 3.76 -16.25
N GLY A 24 0.67 4.23 -15.07
CA GLY A 24 2.07 4.22 -14.64
C GLY A 24 2.99 5.23 -15.34
N ILE A 25 2.45 6.13 -16.18
CA ILE A 25 3.24 7.21 -16.79
C ILE A 25 3.18 8.49 -15.96
N LEU A 26 4.20 9.33 -16.08
CA LEU A 26 4.24 10.62 -15.43
C LEU A 26 3.20 11.59 -16.03
N ARG A 27 2.27 12.07 -15.19
CA ARG A 27 1.14 12.91 -15.59
C ARG A 27 0.70 13.85 -14.46
N PHE A 28 0.19 15.01 -14.85
CA PHE A 28 -0.39 16.03 -13.98
C PHE A 28 -1.69 16.58 -14.57
N THR A 29 -2.73 16.68 -13.76
CA THR A 29 -4.02 17.29 -14.11
C THR A 29 -4.07 18.71 -13.57
N PHE A 30 -4.32 19.68 -14.45
CA PHE A 30 -4.39 21.11 -14.15
C PHE A 30 -5.85 21.54 -14.09
N GLU A 31 -6.25 22.19 -13.00
CA GLU A 31 -7.57 22.80 -12.84
C GLU A 31 -7.43 24.33 -12.87
N TYR A 32 -8.11 24.98 -13.81
CA TYR A 32 -8.11 26.44 -13.95
C TYR A 32 -9.39 27.06 -13.37
N SER A 33 -9.30 28.31 -12.92
CA SER A 33 -10.46 29.09 -12.47
C SER A 33 -11.32 29.64 -13.61
N ARG A 34 -10.74 29.68 -14.82
CA ARG A 34 -11.39 30.09 -16.08
C ARG A 34 -10.76 29.33 -17.23
N PRO A 35 -11.46 29.16 -18.37
CA PRO A 35 -10.91 28.44 -19.52
C PRO A 35 -9.57 29.03 -19.97
N PRO A 36 -8.48 28.24 -20.03
CA PRO A 36 -7.18 28.73 -20.49
C PRO A 36 -7.10 28.73 -22.02
N ASN A 37 -6.21 29.57 -22.58
CA ASN A 37 -5.76 29.39 -23.96
C ASN A 37 -4.72 28.26 -23.99
N VAL A 38 -5.15 27.07 -24.43
CA VAL A 38 -4.32 25.84 -24.44
C VAL A 38 -3.00 26.04 -25.20
N SER A 39 -3.00 26.82 -26.28
CA SER A 39 -1.79 27.09 -27.08
C SER A 39 -0.78 27.96 -26.33
N GLU A 40 -1.26 28.98 -25.60
CA GLU A 40 -0.41 29.84 -24.78
C GLU A 40 0.18 29.08 -23.59
N GLU A 41 -0.63 28.28 -22.90
CA GLU A 41 -0.17 27.44 -21.79
C GLU A 41 0.86 26.41 -22.26
N ARG A 42 0.64 25.79 -23.42
CA ARG A 42 1.64 24.92 -24.06
C ARG A 42 2.95 25.66 -24.36
N GLN A 43 2.90 26.93 -24.75
CA GLN A 43 4.11 27.73 -24.98
C GLN A 43 4.86 28.03 -23.67
N LYS A 44 4.14 28.33 -22.58
CA LYS A 44 4.75 28.50 -21.25
C LYS A 44 5.42 27.20 -20.78
N LEU A 45 4.74 26.06 -20.91
CA LEU A 45 5.29 24.74 -20.63
C LEU A 45 6.55 24.45 -21.45
N ARG A 46 6.53 24.76 -22.75
CA ARG A 46 7.71 24.65 -23.63
C ARG A 46 8.88 25.50 -23.14
N LYS A 47 8.62 26.72 -22.69
CA LYS A 47 9.66 27.60 -22.13
C LYS A 47 10.23 27.05 -20.81
N LEU A 48 9.37 26.51 -19.94
CA LEU A 48 9.76 25.88 -18.68
C LEU A 48 10.67 24.67 -18.90
N MET A 49 10.29 23.80 -19.85
CA MET A 49 10.95 22.53 -20.14
C MET A 49 12.06 22.62 -21.19
N GLY A 50 12.17 23.74 -21.92
CA GLY A 50 13.13 23.88 -23.03
C GLY A 50 12.94 22.84 -24.14
N SER A 51 11.75 22.23 -24.23
CA SER A 51 11.42 21.13 -25.15
C SER A 51 9.91 21.13 -25.40
N ASP A 52 9.48 20.59 -26.51
CA ASP A 52 8.07 20.35 -26.90
C ASP A 52 7.67 18.86 -26.80
N ARG A 53 8.56 18.02 -26.25
CA ARG A 53 8.36 16.58 -26.06
C ARG A 53 7.49 16.28 -24.85
N PHE A 54 6.24 16.72 -24.91
CA PHE A 54 5.19 16.42 -23.94
C PHE A 54 3.83 16.57 -24.64
N GLN A 55 2.78 16.05 -24.03
CA GLN A 55 1.41 16.29 -24.49
C GLN A 55 0.66 17.16 -23.48
N PHE A 56 -0.11 18.10 -23.99
CA PHE A 56 -0.95 19.00 -23.19
C PHE A 56 -2.30 19.18 -23.90
N PHE A 57 -3.38 18.71 -23.29
CA PHE A 57 -4.71 18.66 -23.90
C PHE A 57 -5.83 18.74 -22.85
N GLN A 58 -7.07 19.03 -23.28
CA GLN A 58 -8.25 19.05 -22.41
C GLN A 58 -8.87 17.66 -22.24
N LEU A 59 -9.44 17.39 -21.07
CA LEU A 59 -10.03 16.08 -20.74
C LEU A 59 -11.50 16.18 -20.28
N PRO A 60 -12.42 15.43 -20.92
CA PRO A 60 -12.27 14.82 -22.24
C PRO A 60 -12.11 15.93 -23.31
N PRO A 61 -11.54 15.63 -24.50
CA PRO A 61 -11.25 16.66 -25.50
C PRO A 61 -12.49 17.49 -25.86
N GLY A 62 -12.45 18.79 -25.54
CA GLY A 62 -13.46 19.77 -25.94
C GLY A 62 -14.70 19.88 -25.06
N GLU A 63 -14.80 19.19 -23.92
CA GLU A 63 -16.00 19.27 -23.07
C GLU A 63 -15.79 19.96 -21.72
N ASP A 64 -14.62 19.77 -21.10
CA ASP A 64 -14.29 20.50 -19.88
C ASP A 64 -13.30 21.61 -20.20
N PRO A 65 -13.75 22.88 -20.25
CA PRO A 65 -12.88 23.97 -20.61
C PRO A 65 -11.92 24.34 -19.46
N LEU A 66 -12.11 23.83 -18.24
CA LEU A 66 -11.31 24.16 -17.06
C LEU A 66 -10.21 23.14 -16.76
N ILE A 67 -10.28 21.94 -17.34
CA ILE A 67 -9.35 20.85 -17.04
C ILE A 67 -8.42 20.61 -18.21
N CYS A 68 -7.11 20.64 -17.94
CA CYS A 68 -6.08 20.24 -18.90
C CYS A 68 -5.16 19.18 -18.28
N VAL A 69 -4.65 18.27 -19.10
CA VAL A 69 -3.74 17.21 -18.70
C VAL A 69 -2.39 17.46 -19.34
N LEU A 70 -1.35 17.55 -18.51
CA LEU A 70 0.05 17.47 -18.91
C LEU A 70 0.51 16.03 -18.73
N GLN A 71 0.96 15.37 -19.80
CA GLN A 71 1.52 14.04 -19.70
C GLN A 71 2.84 13.91 -20.46
N PHE A 72 3.67 12.98 -19.98
CA PHE A 72 4.95 12.61 -20.56
C PHE A 72 4.88 11.17 -21.08
N PRO A 73 4.42 10.97 -22.33
CA PRO A 73 4.37 9.65 -22.93
C PRO A 73 5.63 8.83 -22.76
N ASN A 74 5.46 7.54 -22.44
CA ASN A 74 6.54 6.55 -22.24
C ASN A 74 7.53 6.89 -21.11
N VAL A 75 7.23 7.88 -20.27
CA VAL A 75 8.01 8.17 -19.06
C VAL A 75 7.36 7.47 -17.89
N VAL A 76 7.95 6.36 -17.45
CA VAL A 76 7.52 5.63 -16.26
C VAL A 76 7.61 6.54 -15.03
N ARG A 77 6.57 6.51 -14.20
CA ARG A 77 6.55 7.18 -12.90
C ARG A 77 7.35 6.34 -11.90
N GLU A 78 8.44 6.90 -11.39
CA GLU A 78 9.32 6.24 -10.40
C GLU A 78 9.52 7.09 -9.13
N GLN A 79 8.98 8.30 -9.11
CA GLN A 79 9.17 9.26 -8.03
C GLN A 79 8.21 8.98 -6.86
N SER A 80 8.60 9.39 -5.66
CA SER A 80 7.71 9.34 -4.50
C SER A 80 6.47 10.22 -4.70
N SER A 81 5.36 9.83 -4.09
CA SER A 81 4.11 10.60 -4.10
C SER A 81 4.31 12.00 -3.50
N SER A 82 5.05 12.12 -2.40
CA SER A 82 5.37 13.41 -1.77
C SER A 82 6.10 14.35 -2.72
N PHE A 83 7.10 13.85 -3.46
CA PHE A 83 7.82 14.67 -4.43
C PHE A 83 6.92 15.10 -5.59
N LEU A 84 6.05 14.20 -6.08
CA LEU A 84 5.12 14.55 -7.16
C LEU A 84 4.10 15.60 -6.72
N PHE A 85 3.61 15.54 -5.48
CA PHE A 85 2.78 16.60 -4.91
C PHE A 85 3.55 17.92 -4.76
N ASP A 86 4.82 17.90 -4.33
CA ASP A 86 5.68 19.11 -4.33
C ASP A 86 5.81 19.72 -5.73
N VAL A 87 6.03 18.90 -6.76
CA VAL A 87 6.07 19.37 -8.16
C VAL A 87 4.73 19.99 -8.55
N ALA A 88 3.61 19.35 -8.17
CA ALA A 88 2.27 19.85 -8.46
C ALA A 88 2.00 21.21 -7.80
N GLN A 89 2.40 21.42 -6.54
CA GLN A 89 2.26 22.72 -5.87
C GLN A 89 3.08 23.81 -6.57
N LYS A 90 4.29 23.49 -7.07
CA LYS A 90 5.07 24.44 -7.89
C LYS A 90 4.43 24.75 -9.24
N LEU A 91 3.73 23.79 -9.85
CA LEU A 91 2.93 24.03 -11.05
C LEU A 91 1.71 24.91 -10.76
N VAL A 92 1.05 24.75 -9.60
CA VAL A 92 -0.03 25.64 -9.16
C VAL A 92 0.45 27.09 -9.11
N ASP A 93 1.58 27.34 -8.45
CA ASP A 93 2.15 28.68 -8.31
C ASP A 93 2.57 29.29 -9.66
N ASP A 94 3.29 28.54 -10.50
CA ASP A 94 3.84 29.03 -11.78
C ASP A 94 2.76 29.33 -12.83
N PHE A 95 1.63 28.61 -12.79
CA PHE A 95 0.57 28.67 -13.80
C PHE A 95 -0.74 29.30 -13.30
N GLY A 96 -0.81 29.70 -12.03
CA GLY A 96 -2.01 30.33 -11.45
C GLY A 96 -3.22 29.40 -11.43
N LEU A 97 -2.98 28.13 -11.10
CA LEU A 97 -4.01 27.08 -11.11
C LEU A 97 -4.85 27.12 -9.82
N VAL A 98 -6.06 26.57 -9.89
CA VAL A 98 -6.88 26.27 -8.69
C VAL A 98 -6.29 25.06 -7.97
N SER A 99 -5.93 24.03 -8.73
CA SER A 99 -5.26 22.84 -8.22
C SER A 99 -4.43 22.19 -9.32
N CYS A 100 -3.45 21.39 -8.91
CA CYS A 100 -2.72 20.48 -9.78
C CYS A 100 -2.64 19.13 -9.07
N VAL A 101 -3.09 18.07 -9.74
CA VAL A 101 -3.10 16.73 -9.16
C VAL A 101 -2.12 15.85 -9.96
N PRO A 102 -1.03 15.38 -9.35
CA PRO A 102 -0.19 14.38 -9.98
C PRO A 102 -0.94 13.05 -10.05
N ASP A 103 -0.74 12.31 -11.12
CA ASP A 103 -1.06 10.90 -11.11
C ASP A 103 -0.03 10.20 -10.21
N VAL A 104 -0.48 9.57 -9.13
CA VAL A 104 0.36 8.79 -8.21
C VAL A 104 -0.26 7.44 -7.97
N ASP A 105 0.55 6.41 -7.74
CA ASP A 105 0.00 5.12 -7.35
C ASP A 105 -0.67 5.25 -5.98
N PRO A 106 -1.87 4.68 -5.80
CA PRO A 106 -2.44 4.55 -4.47
C PRO A 106 -1.48 3.64 -3.69
N GLY A 107 -0.93 4.12 -2.58
CA GLY A 107 0.21 3.50 -1.87
C GLY A 107 -0.09 2.13 -1.23
N TRP A 108 -0.99 1.34 -1.79
CA TRP A 108 -1.44 0.02 -1.36
C TRP A 108 -1.60 -1.00 -2.51
N ILE A 109 -0.96 -0.76 -3.67
CA ILE A 109 -1.03 -1.70 -4.79
C ILE A 109 -0.27 -3.00 -4.43
N PRO A 110 -0.87 -4.19 -4.60
CA PRO A 110 -0.13 -5.44 -4.65
C PRO A 110 0.78 -5.44 -5.89
N ASP A 111 2.10 -5.51 -5.69
CA ASP A 111 3.12 -5.47 -6.75
C ASP A 111 2.80 -6.42 -7.95
N ASP A 112 3.07 -5.92 -9.16
CA ASP A 112 2.52 -6.35 -10.46
C ASP A 112 3.07 -7.68 -11.05
N ASP A 113 3.94 -8.39 -10.32
CA ASP A 113 4.46 -9.72 -10.73
C ASP A 113 4.06 -10.86 -9.78
N LEU A 114 3.49 -10.57 -8.60
CA LEU A 114 3.09 -11.58 -7.61
C LEU A 114 1.77 -12.30 -7.94
N MET A 115 1.03 -11.83 -8.95
CA MET A 115 -0.17 -12.50 -9.43
C MET A 115 0.13 -13.69 -10.37
N ARG A 116 1.39 -13.85 -10.82
CA ARG A 116 1.65 -14.67 -12.00
C ARG A 116 2.07 -16.12 -11.74
N ARG A 117 2.88 -16.46 -10.74
CA ARG A 117 3.45 -17.83 -10.64
C ARG A 117 3.92 -18.22 -9.23
N ALA A 118 3.05 -18.82 -8.43
CA ALA A 118 3.37 -19.91 -7.50
C ALA A 118 2.08 -20.42 -6.82
N PRO A 119 1.92 -21.73 -6.52
CA PRO A 119 1.09 -22.10 -5.40
C PRO A 119 1.75 -21.47 -4.16
N GLU A 120 1.00 -20.61 -3.45
CA GLU A 120 1.44 -19.94 -2.21
C GLU A 120 2.46 -18.79 -2.38
N SER A 121 2.02 -17.60 -2.81
CA SER A 121 2.79 -16.37 -2.66
C SER A 121 1.93 -15.09 -2.51
N VAL A 122 2.06 -14.47 -1.33
CA VAL A 122 1.99 -13.04 -0.93
C VAL A 122 0.98 -12.06 -1.58
N GLY A 123 0.80 -11.98 -2.90
CA GLY A 123 -0.35 -11.29 -3.49
C GLY A 123 -1.68 -12.01 -3.19
N GLY A 124 -1.58 -13.34 -2.99
CA GLY A 124 -2.67 -14.15 -2.48
C GLY A 124 -3.00 -13.90 -1.00
N ILE A 125 -2.19 -13.17 -0.22
CA ILE A 125 -2.35 -13.04 1.24
C ILE A 125 -3.31 -11.91 1.61
N VAL A 126 -3.22 -10.74 0.97
CA VAL A 126 -4.20 -9.65 1.12
C VAL A 126 -5.59 -10.13 0.69
N TRP A 127 -5.64 -10.83 -0.45
CA TRP A 127 -6.86 -11.49 -0.88
C TRP A 127 -7.27 -12.60 0.09
N ALA A 128 -6.36 -13.43 0.62
CA ALA A 128 -6.69 -14.51 1.56
C ALA A 128 -7.27 -14.01 2.90
N LEU A 129 -6.87 -12.82 3.38
CA LEU A 129 -7.42 -12.22 4.60
C LEU A 129 -8.86 -11.73 4.42
N CYS A 130 -9.22 -11.34 3.20
CA CYS A 130 -10.58 -10.96 2.79
C CYS A 130 -11.36 -12.08 2.11
N LYS A 131 -10.69 -13.20 1.77
CA LYS A 131 -11.28 -14.32 1.07
C LYS A 131 -12.29 -14.97 2.00
N SER A 132 -13.47 -15.21 1.46
CA SER A 132 -14.50 -15.92 2.17
C SER A 132 -13.98 -17.29 2.61
N THR A 133 -14.12 -17.59 3.90
CA THR A 133 -14.06 -18.96 4.41
C THR A 133 -15.46 -19.57 4.49
N ALA A 134 -16.50 -18.82 4.08
CA ALA A 134 -17.87 -19.32 4.06
C ALA A 134 -18.05 -20.33 2.92
N ALA A 135 -18.95 -21.28 3.12
CA ALA A 135 -19.29 -22.25 2.09
C ALA A 135 -19.84 -21.52 0.85
N VAL A 136 -19.34 -21.91 -0.33
CA VAL A 136 -19.83 -21.38 -1.60
C VAL A 136 -21.29 -21.83 -1.78
N PRO A 137 -22.22 -20.91 -2.09
CA PRO A 137 -23.60 -21.28 -2.38
C PRO A 137 -23.69 -22.25 -3.56
N THR A 138 -24.44 -23.33 -3.44
CA THR A 138 -24.55 -24.34 -4.52
C THR A 138 -25.40 -23.90 -5.70
N GLN A 139 -26.14 -22.79 -5.58
CA GLN A 139 -27.05 -22.27 -6.60
C GLN A 139 -26.40 -21.09 -7.35
N PRO A 140 -26.05 -21.23 -8.64
CA PRO A 140 -25.37 -20.16 -9.39
C PRO A 140 -26.14 -18.85 -9.50
N ARG A 141 -27.47 -18.89 -9.35
CA ARG A 141 -28.37 -17.72 -9.49
C ARG A 141 -28.72 -17.05 -8.16
N TRP A 142 -28.12 -17.47 -7.05
CA TRP A 142 -28.49 -17.03 -5.70
C TRP A 142 -28.45 -15.50 -5.55
N ALA A 143 -27.47 -14.82 -6.14
CA ALA A 143 -27.27 -13.38 -5.97
C ALA A 143 -28.42 -12.56 -6.57
N VAL A 144 -28.95 -13.00 -7.72
CA VAL A 144 -30.12 -12.41 -8.37
C VAL A 144 -31.39 -12.62 -7.53
N THR A 145 -31.54 -13.80 -6.92
CA THR A 145 -32.63 -14.07 -5.98
C THR A 145 -32.49 -13.23 -4.70
N ALA A 146 -31.28 -13.01 -4.20
CA ALA A 146 -31.02 -12.22 -3.00
C ALA A 146 -31.41 -10.74 -3.17
N VAL A 147 -31.18 -10.17 -4.38
CA VAL A 147 -31.66 -8.83 -4.75
C VAL A 147 -33.11 -8.82 -5.27
N ARG A 148 -33.78 -9.98 -5.28
CA ARG A 148 -35.19 -10.17 -5.71
C ARG A 148 -35.46 -9.70 -7.14
N ALA A 149 -34.47 -9.79 -8.02
CA ALA A 149 -34.64 -9.45 -9.43
C ALA A 149 -35.50 -10.49 -10.16
N ASP A 150 -35.38 -11.77 -9.81
CA ASP A 150 -36.28 -12.84 -10.26
C ASP A 150 -37.77 -12.53 -10.02
N LYS A 151 -38.10 -12.02 -8.84
CA LYS A 151 -39.45 -11.58 -8.49
C LYS A 151 -39.87 -10.34 -9.27
N ALA A 152 -38.96 -9.39 -9.48
CA ALA A 152 -39.22 -8.19 -10.27
C ALA A 152 -39.56 -8.54 -11.73
N TRP A 153 -38.79 -9.43 -12.37
CA TRP A 153 -39.05 -9.86 -13.73
C TRP A 153 -40.41 -10.54 -13.86
N ALA A 154 -40.73 -11.44 -12.92
CA ALA A 154 -42.00 -12.16 -12.90
C ALA A 154 -43.21 -11.24 -12.65
N ALA A 155 -43.08 -10.25 -11.77
CA ALA A 155 -44.18 -9.36 -11.39
C ALA A 155 -44.45 -8.24 -12.40
N PHE A 156 -43.39 -7.73 -13.06
CA PHE A 156 -43.49 -6.52 -13.89
C PHE A 156 -43.18 -6.75 -15.37
N GLY A 157 -42.80 -7.97 -15.77
CA GLY A 157 -42.55 -8.32 -17.17
C GLY A 157 -41.37 -7.57 -17.80
N THR A 158 -40.45 -7.05 -16.99
CA THR A 158 -39.29 -6.26 -17.44
C THR A 158 -37.99 -6.94 -17.05
N THR A 159 -37.01 -6.93 -17.96
CA THR A 159 -35.66 -7.48 -17.75
C THR A 159 -34.57 -6.45 -18.05
N GLY A 160 -34.93 -5.18 -18.24
CA GLY A 160 -34.01 -4.08 -18.53
C GLY A 160 -33.90 -3.70 -20.01
N GLN A 161 -34.81 -4.20 -20.85
CA GLN A 161 -34.88 -3.94 -22.28
C GLN A 161 -34.83 -2.44 -22.61
N GLY A 162 -34.04 -2.08 -23.62
CA GLY A 162 -33.86 -0.70 -24.08
C GLY A 162 -32.88 0.14 -23.24
N ILE A 163 -32.39 -0.39 -22.11
CA ILE A 163 -31.44 0.34 -21.26
C ILE A 163 -29.99 0.00 -21.64
N LEU A 164 -29.22 1.05 -21.95
CA LEU A 164 -27.78 1.00 -22.13
C LEU A 164 -27.04 1.21 -20.80
N VAL A 165 -26.16 0.28 -20.44
CA VAL A 165 -25.30 0.35 -19.24
C VAL A 165 -23.84 0.51 -19.68
N GLY A 166 -23.24 1.66 -19.42
CA GLY A 166 -21.82 1.92 -19.67
C GLY A 166 -20.94 1.33 -18.57
N GLN A 167 -19.86 0.66 -18.95
CA GLN A 167 -18.95 0.02 -18.00
C GLN A 167 -17.49 0.46 -18.21
N PRO A 168 -17.03 1.50 -17.50
CA PRO A 168 -15.61 1.79 -17.32
C PRO A 168 -14.92 0.68 -16.50
N ASP A 169 -14.07 -0.13 -17.15
CA ASP A 169 -13.39 -1.29 -16.52
C ASP A 169 -12.12 -1.70 -17.32
N THR A 170 -11.64 -2.93 -17.14
CA THR A 170 -10.47 -3.49 -17.84
C THR A 170 -10.70 -3.86 -19.31
N GLY A 171 -11.93 -3.70 -19.78
CA GLY A 171 -12.41 -4.21 -21.06
C GLY A 171 -13.14 -5.54 -20.88
N VAL A 172 -13.57 -6.14 -22.00
CA VAL A 172 -14.24 -7.44 -22.00
C VAL A 172 -13.50 -8.42 -22.89
N ALA A 173 -13.27 -9.61 -22.37
CA ALA A 173 -12.85 -10.78 -23.13
C ALA A 173 -14.06 -11.58 -23.63
N ASP A 174 -13.86 -12.30 -24.73
CA ASP A 174 -14.83 -13.21 -25.32
C ASP A 174 -15.29 -14.26 -24.30
N HIS A 175 -16.60 -14.40 -24.09
CA HIS A 175 -17.16 -15.35 -23.13
C HIS A 175 -18.63 -15.65 -23.47
N ARG A 176 -19.04 -16.92 -23.37
CA ARG A 176 -20.39 -17.38 -23.73
C ARG A 176 -21.49 -16.61 -23.02
N GLU A 177 -21.26 -16.26 -21.76
CA GLU A 177 -22.19 -15.49 -20.93
C GLU A 177 -22.49 -14.06 -21.44
N LEU A 178 -21.68 -13.53 -22.37
CA LEU A 178 -21.77 -12.14 -22.84
C LEU A 178 -22.07 -11.97 -24.34
N GLU A 179 -22.02 -13.05 -25.14
CA GLU A 179 -22.02 -13.01 -26.62
C GLU A 179 -23.10 -12.11 -27.26
N THR A 180 -24.30 -12.05 -26.67
CA THR A 180 -25.43 -11.29 -27.21
C THR A 180 -25.83 -10.10 -26.33
N ALA A 181 -25.07 -9.83 -25.27
CA ALA A 181 -25.41 -8.87 -24.22
C ALA A 181 -24.61 -7.56 -24.27
N ILE A 182 -23.53 -7.54 -25.04
CA ILE A 182 -22.59 -6.42 -25.13
C ILE A 182 -22.66 -5.73 -26.52
N ASP A 183 -22.52 -4.40 -26.52
CA ASP A 183 -22.41 -3.58 -27.74
C ASP A 183 -20.97 -3.06 -27.86
N LEU A 184 -20.13 -3.85 -28.54
CA LEU A 184 -18.74 -3.49 -28.81
C LEU A 184 -18.62 -2.32 -29.80
N ALA A 185 -19.63 -2.07 -30.63
CA ALA A 185 -19.61 -0.99 -31.62
C ALA A 185 -19.77 0.39 -30.96
N LYS A 186 -20.50 0.46 -29.84
CA LYS A 186 -20.55 1.66 -28.98
C LYS A 186 -19.40 1.72 -27.98
N GLY A 187 -18.74 0.59 -27.70
CA GLY A 187 -17.63 0.51 -26.78
C GLY A 187 -16.36 1.23 -27.27
N LYS A 188 -15.38 1.40 -26.37
CA LYS A 188 -14.10 2.05 -26.68
C LYS A 188 -12.98 1.67 -25.73
N ASP A 189 -11.78 1.52 -26.26
CA ASP A 189 -10.55 1.54 -25.48
C ASP A 189 -10.00 2.98 -25.38
N VAL A 190 -10.03 3.56 -24.17
CA VAL A 190 -9.52 4.92 -23.94
C VAL A 190 -8.01 4.95 -23.72
N LEU A 191 -7.38 3.81 -23.44
CA LEU A 191 -5.92 3.71 -23.24
C LEU A 191 -5.20 3.72 -24.59
N VAL A 192 -5.73 3.00 -25.59
CA VAL A 192 -5.14 2.91 -26.93
C VAL A 192 -5.79 3.91 -27.91
N GLY A 193 -6.90 4.55 -27.52
CA GLY A 193 -7.52 5.68 -28.23
C GLY A 193 -8.40 5.33 -29.44
N SER A 194 -8.09 4.26 -30.17
CA SER A 194 -8.84 3.79 -31.35
C SER A 194 -9.19 2.29 -31.33
N GLY A 195 -8.99 1.61 -30.20
CA GLY A 195 -9.23 0.17 -30.05
C GLY A 195 -10.66 -0.19 -29.67
N LEU A 196 -11.06 -1.41 -30.03
CA LEU A 196 -12.20 -2.08 -29.38
C LEU A 196 -11.88 -2.27 -27.88
N PRO A 197 -12.88 -2.25 -26.99
CA PRO A 197 -12.70 -2.36 -25.54
C PRO A 197 -12.39 -3.81 -25.09
N ILE A 198 -11.44 -4.45 -25.76
CA ILE A 198 -11.06 -5.83 -25.50
C ILE A 198 -10.10 -5.87 -24.33
N ASP A 199 -10.41 -6.73 -23.35
CA ASP A 199 -9.45 -7.06 -22.30
C ASP A 199 -8.34 -7.94 -22.91
N PRO A 200 -7.07 -7.49 -22.93
CA PRO A 200 -6.02 -8.27 -23.55
C PRO A 200 -5.66 -9.52 -22.74
N LEU A 201 -6.19 -9.65 -21.51
CA LEU A 201 -5.84 -10.69 -20.54
C LEU A 201 -4.32 -10.81 -20.36
N SER A 202 -3.62 -9.69 -20.55
CA SER A 202 -2.17 -9.69 -20.59
C SER A 202 -1.63 -9.91 -19.19
N ALA A 203 -0.45 -10.54 -19.14
CA ALA A 203 0.25 -10.71 -17.88
C ALA A 203 0.42 -9.36 -17.17
N SER A 204 0.75 -8.29 -17.92
CA SER A 204 0.95 -6.91 -17.45
C SER A 204 -0.25 -6.22 -16.81
N MET A 205 -1.42 -6.86 -16.74
CA MET A 205 -2.58 -6.33 -16.03
C MET A 205 -2.65 -6.86 -14.60
N SER A 206 -3.03 -5.98 -13.68
CA SER A 206 -3.26 -6.33 -12.27
C SER A 206 -4.64 -6.98 -12.05
N SER A 207 -5.58 -6.83 -12.99
CA SER A 207 -6.94 -7.40 -12.88
C SER A 207 -7.48 -7.94 -14.21
N PRO A 208 -6.76 -8.85 -14.91
CA PRO A 208 -7.19 -9.37 -16.20
C PRO A 208 -8.56 -10.07 -16.10
N GLY A 209 -9.46 -9.78 -17.03
CA GLY A 209 -10.79 -10.39 -17.14
C GLY A 209 -11.81 -9.88 -16.12
N HIS A 210 -11.45 -8.89 -15.30
CA HIS A 210 -12.35 -8.32 -14.30
C HIS A 210 -13.60 -7.70 -14.95
N GLY A 211 -13.44 -6.96 -16.05
CA GLY A 211 -14.58 -6.39 -16.76
C GLY A 211 -15.56 -7.44 -17.30
N THR A 212 -15.07 -8.58 -17.81
CA THR A 212 -15.91 -9.73 -18.19
C THR A 212 -16.72 -10.27 -17.01
N ALA A 213 -16.08 -10.42 -15.85
CA ALA A 213 -16.72 -10.92 -14.64
C ALA A 213 -17.85 -9.99 -14.18
N THR A 214 -17.58 -8.69 -14.09
CA THR A 214 -18.57 -7.70 -13.65
C THR A 214 -19.69 -7.49 -14.67
N SER A 215 -19.39 -7.51 -15.98
CA SER A 215 -20.43 -7.50 -17.04
C SER A 215 -21.43 -8.63 -16.86
N SER A 216 -20.96 -9.85 -16.52
CA SER A 216 -21.81 -11.03 -16.43
C SER A 216 -22.86 -10.93 -15.32
N ALA A 217 -22.52 -10.26 -14.20
CA ALA A 217 -23.46 -10.00 -13.11
C ALA A 217 -24.56 -8.99 -13.48
N VAL A 218 -24.30 -8.13 -14.48
CA VAL A 218 -25.30 -7.17 -15.00
C VAL A 218 -26.19 -7.83 -16.05
N VAL A 219 -25.61 -8.40 -17.11
CA VAL A 219 -26.33 -8.65 -18.39
C VAL A 219 -26.30 -10.09 -18.92
N SER A 220 -25.75 -11.08 -18.19
CA SER A 220 -25.81 -12.48 -18.66
C SER A 220 -27.27 -12.89 -18.95
N ARG A 221 -27.51 -13.54 -20.10
CA ARG A 221 -28.86 -13.84 -20.60
C ARG A 221 -29.48 -15.06 -19.89
N SER A 222 -30.81 -15.10 -19.85
CA SER A 222 -31.56 -16.07 -19.01
C SER A 222 -31.39 -17.55 -19.35
N SER A 223 -30.95 -17.90 -20.56
CA SER A 223 -30.74 -19.27 -21.03
C SER A 223 -29.36 -19.84 -20.72
N LEU A 224 -28.53 -19.11 -19.97
CA LEU A 224 -27.14 -19.45 -19.70
C LEU A 224 -26.93 -19.99 -18.27
N SER A 225 -25.67 -20.29 -17.93
CA SER A 225 -25.29 -20.96 -16.69
C SER A 225 -25.52 -20.06 -15.47
N ILE A 226 -25.27 -18.77 -15.64
CA ILE A 226 -25.67 -17.71 -14.71
C ILE A 226 -26.70 -16.80 -15.39
N ILE A 227 -27.14 -15.78 -14.66
CA ILE A 227 -28.05 -14.76 -15.18
C ILE A 227 -27.69 -13.43 -14.56
N GLY A 228 -27.63 -12.38 -15.37
CA GLY A 228 -27.43 -11.02 -14.90
C GLY A 228 -28.68 -10.46 -14.22
N THR A 229 -28.53 -9.38 -13.46
CA THR A 229 -29.69 -8.73 -12.82
C THR A 229 -30.62 -8.03 -13.83
N ALA A 230 -30.09 -7.58 -14.96
CA ALA A 230 -30.86 -7.00 -16.07
C ALA A 230 -30.53 -7.75 -17.38
N PRO A 231 -31.01 -8.99 -17.54
CA PRO A 231 -30.64 -9.86 -18.65
C PRO A 231 -31.24 -9.41 -19.99
N GLY A 232 -32.08 -8.36 -20.03
CA GLY A 232 -32.60 -7.71 -21.23
C GLY A 232 -31.90 -6.39 -21.58
N ALA A 233 -31.05 -5.85 -20.70
CA ALA A 233 -30.27 -4.65 -20.97
C ALA A 233 -29.13 -4.93 -21.98
N THR A 234 -28.51 -3.85 -22.47
CA THR A 234 -27.32 -3.92 -23.32
C THR A 234 -26.17 -3.19 -22.64
N LEU A 235 -25.03 -3.86 -22.51
CA LEU A 235 -23.84 -3.30 -21.88
C LEU A 235 -22.89 -2.70 -22.92
N VAL A 236 -22.39 -1.49 -22.65
CA VAL A 236 -21.41 -0.79 -23.48
C VAL A 236 -20.06 -0.78 -22.73
N PRO A 237 -19.12 -1.68 -23.09
CA PRO A 237 -17.85 -1.77 -22.39
C PRO A 237 -16.91 -0.63 -22.79
N VAL A 238 -16.24 -0.03 -21.81
CA VAL A 238 -15.26 1.04 -22.02
C VAL A 238 -13.97 0.70 -21.26
N ARG A 239 -12.95 0.24 -21.98
CA ARG A 239 -11.66 -0.14 -21.38
C ARG A 239 -10.90 1.12 -20.99
N CYS A 240 -10.59 1.27 -19.71
CA CYS A 240 -9.95 2.47 -19.16
C CYS A 240 -8.91 2.22 -18.07
N VAL A 241 -8.76 0.98 -17.61
CA VAL A 241 -7.81 0.61 -16.56
C VAL A 241 -7.18 -0.75 -16.86
N ASN A 242 -5.98 -0.99 -16.32
CA ASN A 242 -5.37 -2.34 -16.30
C ASN A 242 -5.53 -3.03 -14.93
N GLY A 243 -5.90 -2.26 -13.90
CA GLY A 243 -6.19 -2.70 -12.55
C GLY A 243 -7.30 -1.84 -11.95
N VAL A 244 -8.09 -2.42 -11.04
CA VAL A 244 -9.27 -1.75 -10.46
C VAL A 244 -8.94 -0.70 -9.40
N VAL A 245 -7.67 -0.67 -8.98
CA VAL A 245 -7.14 0.29 -8.01
C VAL A 245 -6.57 1.47 -8.80
N ILE A 246 -7.15 2.66 -8.64
CA ILE A 246 -6.80 3.84 -9.45
C ILE A 246 -6.01 4.87 -8.65
N GLY A 247 -5.01 5.46 -9.31
CA GLY A 247 -4.18 6.56 -8.80
C GLY A 247 -4.53 7.92 -9.36
N GLY A 248 -4.84 7.97 -10.66
CA GLY A 248 -5.33 9.14 -11.38
C GLY A 248 -6.70 8.89 -12.03
N GLY A 249 -7.54 9.91 -12.06
CA GLY A 249 -8.93 9.82 -12.54
C GLY A 249 -9.11 9.91 -14.06
N GLY A 250 -8.08 10.31 -14.80
CA GLY A 250 -8.28 10.82 -16.16
C GLY A 250 -8.81 9.81 -17.18
N ALA A 251 -8.32 8.57 -17.14
CA ALA A 251 -8.82 7.53 -18.06
C ALA A 251 -10.28 7.15 -17.73
N VAL A 252 -10.61 7.08 -16.43
CA VAL A 252 -11.97 6.81 -15.96
C VAL A 252 -12.92 7.96 -16.34
N ALA A 253 -12.48 9.22 -16.19
CA ALA A 253 -13.22 10.40 -16.61
C ALA A 253 -13.55 10.34 -18.12
N ALA A 254 -12.55 10.06 -18.96
CA ALA A 254 -12.77 9.89 -20.40
C ALA A 254 -13.75 8.75 -20.72
N ALA A 255 -13.76 7.68 -19.93
CA ALA A 255 -14.66 6.56 -20.11
C ALA A 255 -16.11 6.87 -19.72
N ILE A 256 -16.32 7.60 -18.63
CA ILE A 256 -17.65 8.09 -18.21
C ILE A 256 -18.22 9.01 -19.28
N ASP A 257 -17.44 9.99 -19.75
CA ASP A 257 -17.91 10.90 -20.80
C ASP A 257 -18.15 10.18 -22.14
N HIS A 258 -17.35 9.17 -22.49
CA HIS A 258 -17.66 8.31 -23.65
C HIS A 258 -19.00 7.60 -23.48
N ALA A 259 -19.27 6.99 -22.32
CA ALA A 259 -20.55 6.35 -22.04
C ALA A 259 -21.72 7.34 -22.14
N ARG A 260 -21.55 8.56 -21.62
CA ARG A 260 -22.52 9.67 -21.72
C ARG A 260 -22.80 10.03 -23.17
N LEU A 261 -21.75 10.23 -23.98
CA LEU A 261 -21.86 10.56 -25.40
C LEU A 261 -22.48 9.44 -26.25
N LYS A 262 -22.37 8.19 -25.81
CA LYS A 262 -23.05 7.04 -26.45
C LYS A 262 -24.47 6.81 -25.96
N GLY A 263 -24.99 7.71 -25.10
CA GLY A 263 -26.36 7.68 -24.60
C GLY A 263 -26.61 6.58 -23.58
N CYS A 264 -25.59 6.16 -22.82
CA CYS A 264 -25.82 5.24 -21.71
C CYS A 264 -26.71 5.88 -20.65
N HIS A 265 -27.55 5.08 -19.99
CA HIS A 265 -28.45 5.57 -18.92
C HIS A 265 -27.87 5.29 -17.53
N VAL A 266 -27.05 4.25 -17.41
CA VAL A 266 -26.40 3.82 -16.18
C VAL A 266 -24.90 3.69 -16.43
N VAL A 267 -24.08 4.10 -15.47
CA VAL A 267 -22.64 3.82 -15.42
C VAL A 267 -22.35 2.99 -14.18
N THR A 268 -21.68 1.86 -14.36
CA THR A 268 -21.21 1.00 -13.27
C THR A 268 -19.69 0.96 -13.23
N MET A 269 -19.11 1.38 -12.11
CA MET A 269 -17.66 1.44 -11.92
C MET A 269 -17.23 0.47 -10.82
N SER A 270 -16.55 -0.59 -11.23
CA SER A 270 -15.99 -1.59 -10.32
C SER A 270 -14.52 -1.31 -10.05
N LEU A 271 -14.22 -0.06 -9.69
CA LEU A 271 -12.88 0.49 -9.48
C LEU A 271 -12.88 1.60 -8.43
N GLY A 272 -11.73 1.94 -7.88
CA GLY A 272 -11.58 3.11 -7.03
C GLY A 272 -10.20 3.28 -6.39
N GLY A 273 -10.00 4.41 -5.72
CA GLY A 273 -8.72 4.81 -5.13
C GLY A 273 -8.83 5.88 -4.04
N PRO A 274 -7.69 6.34 -3.48
CA PRO A 274 -7.62 7.35 -2.42
C PRO A 274 -8.01 8.75 -2.90
N ILE A 275 -7.75 9.04 -4.17
CA ILE A 275 -7.51 10.41 -4.63
C ILE A 275 -8.74 10.96 -5.33
N GLU A 276 -9.23 12.09 -4.82
CA GLU A 276 -10.21 12.92 -5.53
C GLU A 276 -9.49 13.74 -6.60
N GLY A 277 -9.69 13.38 -7.87
CA GLY A 277 -9.20 14.14 -9.03
C GLY A 277 -10.28 15.08 -9.60
N PRO A 278 -9.96 16.34 -9.93
CA PRO A 278 -10.93 17.29 -10.47
C PRO A 278 -11.49 16.87 -11.84
N ASP A 279 -10.69 16.17 -12.65
CA ASP A 279 -11.09 15.55 -13.91
C ASP A 279 -12.25 14.56 -13.74
N LEU A 280 -12.08 13.58 -12.86
CA LEU A 280 -13.09 12.56 -12.60
C LEU A 280 -14.34 13.15 -11.93
N LYS A 281 -14.16 14.11 -11.00
CA LYS A 281 -15.27 14.80 -10.35
C LYS A 281 -16.17 15.54 -11.34
N HIS A 282 -15.57 16.31 -12.25
CA HIS A 282 -16.32 17.05 -13.26
C HIS A 282 -17.04 16.11 -14.25
N SER A 283 -16.39 15.01 -14.65
CA SER A 283 -17.00 14.00 -15.53
C SER A 283 -18.22 13.32 -14.89
N ILE A 284 -18.12 12.95 -13.61
CA ILE A 284 -19.25 12.42 -12.84
C ILE A 284 -20.41 13.43 -12.80
N ALA A 285 -20.11 14.70 -12.52
CA ALA A 285 -21.13 15.75 -12.49
C ALA A 285 -21.84 15.88 -13.85
N ARG A 286 -21.09 15.93 -14.97
CA ARG A 286 -21.67 15.97 -16.32
C ARG A 286 -22.54 14.75 -16.63
N ALA A 287 -22.15 13.56 -16.19
CA ALA A 287 -22.96 12.35 -16.37
C ALA A 287 -24.29 12.43 -15.61
N VAL A 288 -24.26 12.90 -14.36
CA VAL A 288 -25.47 13.11 -13.55
C VAL A 288 -26.37 14.20 -14.15
N ASP A 289 -25.78 15.31 -14.61
CA ASP A 289 -26.50 16.41 -15.26
C ASP A 289 -27.16 15.96 -16.58
N ALA A 290 -26.55 15.00 -17.29
CA ALA A 290 -27.14 14.34 -18.47
C ALA A 290 -28.25 13.32 -18.12
N GLY A 291 -28.61 13.20 -16.84
CA GLY A 291 -29.65 12.30 -16.35
C GLY A 291 -29.24 10.83 -16.33
N MET A 292 -27.94 10.54 -16.20
CA MET A 292 -27.43 9.18 -15.99
C MET A 292 -27.44 8.81 -14.51
N ILE A 293 -27.55 7.52 -14.21
CA ILE A 293 -27.31 6.96 -12.89
C ILE A 293 -25.85 6.50 -12.80
N VAL A 294 -25.09 6.97 -11.82
CA VAL A 294 -23.67 6.64 -11.66
C VAL A 294 -23.45 5.86 -10.36
N LEU A 295 -22.87 4.65 -10.46
CA LEU A 295 -22.62 3.78 -9.31
C LEU A 295 -21.14 3.38 -9.25
N ALA A 296 -20.60 3.23 -8.03
CA ALA A 296 -19.25 2.72 -7.82
C ALA A 296 -19.16 1.76 -6.62
N ALA A 297 -18.23 0.82 -6.74
CA ALA A 297 -17.87 -0.11 -5.67
C ALA A 297 -17.29 0.64 -4.46
N ALA A 298 -17.76 0.33 -3.24
CA ALA A 298 -17.29 1.00 -2.03
C ALA A 298 -15.80 0.74 -1.72
N GLY A 299 -15.22 -0.33 -2.25
CA GLY A 299 -13.83 -0.74 -2.02
C GLY A 299 -13.73 -2.11 -1.37
N ASN A 300 -12.57 -2.76 -1.55
CA ASN A 300 -12.28 -4.07 -0.98
C ASN A 300 -11.04 -3.93 -0.09
N CYS A 301 -11.08 -4.40 1.15
CA CYS A 301 -9.90 -4.52 2.02
C CYS A 301 -9.14 -3.19 2.24
N VAL A 302 -9.85 -2.06 2.20
CA VAL A 302 -9.24 -0.74 2.42
C VAL A 302 -9.92 0.05 3.54
N SER A 303 -10.87 -0.56 4.28
CA SER A 303 -11.51 -0.07 5.51
C SER A 303 -12.32 1.24 5.42
N PHE A 304 -12.07 2.09 4.43
CA PHE A 304 -12.83 3.29 4.10
C PHE A 304 -13.47 3.18 2.70
N VAL A 305 -14.45 4.04 2.41
CA VAL A 305 -15.11 4.10 1.10
C VAL A 305 -14.19 4.81 0.09
N VAL A 306 -13.84 4.16 -1.03
CA VAL A 306 -12.89 4.68 -2.03
C VAL A 306 -13.51 5.69 -3.00
N TYR A 307 -12.72 6.56 -3.61
CA TYR A 307 -13.15 7.45 -4.70
C TYR A 307 -13.23 6.65 -6.01
N PRO A 308 -14.25 6.80 -6.87
CA PRO A 308 -15.30 7.83 -6.85
C PRO A 308 -16.52 7.50 -5.98
N ALA A 309 -16.56 6.37 -5.27
CA ALA A 309 -17.77 5.96 -4.55
C ALA A 309 -18.23 6.95 -3.46
N TRP A 310 -17.32 7.63 -2.76
CA TRP A 310 -17.74 8.63 -1.76
C TRP A 310 -18.12 10.00 -2.33
N ASP A 311 -18.02 10.21 -3.66
CA ASP A 311 -18.52 11.44 -4.29
C ASP A 311 -20.04 11.54 -4.12
N ARG A 312 -20.56 12.73 -3.79
CA ARG A 312 -22.01 12.94 -3.60
C ARG A 312 -22.85 12.62 -4.84
N ASN A 313 -22.27 12.63 -6.03
CA ASN A 313 -22.93 12.33 -7.29
C ASN A 313 -22.84 10.84 -7.65
N VAL A 314 -22.25 10.00 -6.81
CA VAL A 314 -22.10 8.55 -7.05
C VAL A 314 -22.83 7.74 -5.99
N ILE A 315 -23.50 6.66 -6.41
CA ILE A 315 -24.11 5.71 -5.47
C ILE A 315 -23.05 4.69 -5.05
N ALA A 316 -22.61 4.77 -3.79
CA ALA A 316 -21.64 3.84 -3.22
C ALA A 316 -22.29 2.52 -2.82
N VAL A 317 -21.74 1.41 -3.32
CA VAL A 317 -22.30 0.07 -3.07
C VAL A 317 -21.33 -0.81 -2.28
N ALA A 318 -21.75 -1.25 -1.10
CA ALA A 318 -21.01 -2.20 -0.26
C ALA A 318 -21.45 -3.65 -0.47
N GLY A 319 -20.62 -4.60 -0.04
CA GLY A 319 -20.80 -6.04 -0.24
C GLY A 319 -21.36 -6.77 0.97
N VAL A 320 -22.32 -7.67 0.73
CA VAL A 320 -22.84 -8.63 1.72
C VAL A 320 -22.66 -10.08 1.27
N ASP A 321 -22.79 -11.00 2.20
CA ASP A 321 -22.84 -12.44 1.96
C ASP A 321 -24.26 -12.93 1.60
N ILE A 322 -24.41 -14.25 1.41
CA ILE A 322 -25.69 -14.91 1.12
C ILE A 322 -26.72 -14.79 2.26
N HIS A 323 -26.30 -14.45 3.48
CA HIS A 323 -27.16 -14.26 4.64
C HIS A 323 -27.45 -12.78 4.92
N ASP A 324 -27.13 -11.90 3.96
CA ASP A 324 -27.22 -10.44 4.08
C ASP A 324 -26.36 -9.87 5.21
N LYS A 325 -25.32 -10.59 5.65
CA LYS A 325 -24.36 -10.06 6.61
C LYS A 325 -23.28 -9.29 5.86
N PRO A 326 -22.75 -8.20 6.46
CA PRO A 326 -21.65 -7.44 5.87
C PRO A 326 -20.45 -8.33 5.56
N TRP A 327 -20.07 -8.44 4.29
CA TRP A 327 -18.91 -9.22 3.86
C TRP A 327 -17.64 -8.66 4.50
N LYS A 328 -16.77 -9.53 5.03
CA LYS A 328 -15.54 -9.15 5.73
C LYS A 328 -14.64 -8.24 4.88
N GLY A 329 -14.54 -8.54 3.58
CA GLY A 329 -13.73 -7.78 2.63
C GLY A 329 -14.33 -6.46 2.17
N SER A 330 -15.60 -6.14 2.48
CA SER A 330 -16.23 -4.90 2.04
C SER A 330 -15.72 -3.69 2.82
N SER A 331 -15.36 -2.63 2.10
CA SER A 331 -15.28 -1.28 2.66
C SER A 331 -16.63 -0.82 3.20
N ARG A 332 -16.57 0.06 4.21
CA ARG A 332 -17.73 0.51 5.00
C ARG A 332 -17.55 1.98 5.38
N GLY A 333 -18.64 2.66 5.65
CA GLY A 333 -18.62 4.04 6.16
C GLY A 333 -19.91 4.79 5.88
N ALA A 334 -19.99 6.01 6.39
CA ALA A 334 -21.16 6.87 6.26
C ALA A 334 -21.54 7.22 4.81
N LYS A 335 -20.61 6.99 3.87
CA LYS A 335 -20.79 7.23 2.44
C LYS A 335 -21.42 6.08 1.68
N VAL A 336 -21.53 4.89 2.28
CA VAL A 336 -22.24 3.77 1.65
C VAL A 336 -23.73 4.14 1.53
N ASP A 337 -24.27 4.12 0.31
CA ASP A 337 -25.69 4.38 0.06
C ASP A 337 -26.51 3.11 0.28
N ILE A 338 -26.03 1.99 -0.26
CA ILE A 338 -26.73 0.71 -0.31
C ILE A 338 -25.72 -0.45 -0.29
N SER A 339 -26.19 -1.65 0.01
CA SER A 339 -25.43 -2.88 -0.11
C SER A 339 -26.06 -3.87 -1.09
N ALA A 340 -25.26 -4.76 -1.65
CA ALA A 340 -25.72 -5.86 -2.50
C ALA A 340 -24.78 -7.07 -2.35
N PRO A 341 -25.18 -8.27 -2.83
CA PRO A 341 -24.35 -9.46 -2.78
C PRO A 341 -22.96 -9.21 -3.38
N GLY A 342 -21.92 -9.51 -2.60
CA GLY A 342 -20.52 -9.31 -2.98
C GLY A 342 -19.60 -10.46 -2.60
N GLU A 343 -20.05 -11.46 -1.85
CA GLU A 343 -19.26 -12.63 -1.47
C GLU A 343 -19.78 -13.88 -2.19
N ASN A 344 -18.91 -14.64 -2.88
CA ASN A 344 -19.25 -15.88 -3.59
C ASN A 344 -20.36 -15.75 -4.65
N VAL A 345 -20.37 -14.64 -5.39
CA VAL A 345 -21.25 -14.38 -6.54
C VAL A 345 -20.70 -15.10 -7.77
N TYR A 346 -21.50 -15.95 -8.43
CA TYR A 346 -21.06 -16.65 -9.63
C TYR A 346 -20.92 -15.69 -10.82
N ILE A 347 -19.78 -15.75 -11.51
CA ILE A 347 -19.42 -14.85 -12.61
C ILE A 347 -18.73 -15.60 -13.75
N ALA A 348 -18.75 -14.98 -14.94
CA ALA A 348 -17.94 -15.40 -16.07
C ALA A 348 -16.46 -15.20 -15.79
N ARG A 349 -15.63 -16.24 -15.97
CA ARG A 349 -14.20 -16.20 -15.64
C ARG A 349 -13.33 -16.29 -16.88
N ARG A 350 -12.41 -15.32 -17.02
CA ARG A 350 -11.32 -15.32 -18.00
C ARG A 350 -10.05 -14.81 -17.32
N ASN A 351 -8.95 -15.54 -17.41
CA ASN A 351 -7.69 -15.13 -16.76
C ASN A 351 -6.51 -15.08 -17.74
N ARG A 352 -6.58 -15.79 -18.87
CA ARG A 352 -5.48 -15.85 -19.85
C ARG A 352 -5.98 -15.69 -21.28
N PRO A 353 -5.13 -15.16 -22.18
CA PRO A 353 -5.52 -14.94 -23.58
C PRO A 353 -5.93 -16.24 -24.29
N ASN A 354 -5.27 -17.35 -23.94
CA ASN A 354 -5.41 -18.66 -24.58
C ASN A 354 -6.24 -19.66 -23.74
N ASP A 355 -7.12 -19.17 -22.84
CA ASP A 355 -8.04 -20.06 -22.13
C ASP A 355 -8.92 -20.80 -23.16
N ALA A 356 -8.80 -22.13 -23.19
CA ALA A 356 -9.51 -22.98 -24.17
C ALA A 356 -11.01 -23.03 -23.88
N ASP A 357 -11.40 -22.98 -22.61
CA ASP A 357 -12.79 -22.89 -22.17
C ASP A 357 -13.22 -21.42 -22.04
N LYS A 358 -14.14 -20.99 -22.89
CA LYS A 358 -14.74 -19.64 -22.89
C LYS A 358 -16.12 -19.62 -22.21
N SER A 359 -16.43 -20.65 -21.43
CA SER A 359 -17.70 -20.82 -20.72
C SER A 359 -17.55 -21.02 -19.21
N LEU A 360 -16.32 -20.92 -18.70
CA LEU A 360 -16.01 -21.12 -17.29
C LEU A 360 -16.76 -20.11 -16.40
N VAL A 361 -17.54 -20.65 -15.46
CA VAL A 361 -18.21 -19.87 -14.42
C VAL A 361 -17.72 -20.31 -13.06
N GLU A 362 -17.32 -19.35 -12.24
CA GLU A 362 -16.82 -19.58 -10.88
C GLU A 362 -17.35 -18.54 -9.89
N PRO A 363 -17.43 -18.86 -8.59
CA PRO A 363 -17.71 -17.87 -7.57
C PRO A 363 -16.58 -16.84 -7.47
N GLY A 364 -16.94 -15.56 -7.60
CA GLY A 364 -16.11 -14.41 -7.28
C GLY A 364 -16.59 -13.71 -6.01
N GLN A 365 -15.73 -12.86 -5.45
CA GLN A 365 -16.11 -11.95 -4.36
C GLN A 365 -15.55 -10.55 -4.65
N GLY A 366 -16.13 -9.51 -4.08
CA GLY A 366 -15.81 -8.12 -4.37
C GLY A 366 -17.04 -7.21 -4.33
N THR A 367 -16.85 -5.99 -3.83
CA THR A 367 -17.84 -4.90 -3.99
C THR A 367 -18.08 -4.56 -5.46
N SER A 368 -17.18 -4.96 -6.37
CA SER A 368 -17.36 -5.00 -7.83
C SER A 368 -18.63 -5.74 -8.27
N PHE A 369 -18.97 -6.85 -7.62
CA PHE A 369 -20.19 -7.61 -7.96
C PHE A 369 -21.43 -6.96 -7.34
N ALA A 370 -21.30 -6.42 -6.13
CA ALA A 370 -22.37 -5.68 -5.47
C ALA A 370 -22.82 -4.47 -6.31
N VAL A 371 -21.87 -3.66 -6.81
CA VAL A 371 -22.18 -2.53 -7.69
C VAL A 371 -22.79 -2.98 -9.02
N ALA A 372 -22.27 -4.04 -9.63
CA ALA A 372 -22.81 -4.59 -10.88
C ALA A 372 -24.28 -5.06 -10.74
N LEU A 373 -24.60 -5.82 -9.70
CA LEU A 373 -25.98 -6.24 -9.41
C LEU A 373 -26.89 -5.03 -9.18
N THR A 374 -26.40 -4.01 -8.48
CA THR A 374 -27.17 -2.77 -8.23
C THR A 374 -27.39 -1.98 -9.51
N ALA A 375 -26.41 -1.93 -10.42
CA ALA A 375 -26.54 -1.31 -11.73
C ALA A 375 -27.61 -2.03 -12.58
N GLY A 376 -27.69 -3.36 -12.49
CA GLY A 376 -28.81 -4.10 -13.09
C GLY A 376 -30.16 -3.72 -12.48
N CYS A 377 -30.26 -3.55 -11.15
CA CYS A 377 -31.48 -3.04 -10.51
C CYS A 377 -31.86 -1.64 -11.02
N ALA A 378 -30.87 -0.76 -11.25
CA ALA A 378 -31.09 0.55 -11.86
C ALA A 378 -31.65 0.43 -13.29
N ALA A 379 -31.12 -0.49 -14.09
CA ALA A 379 -31.62 -0.76 -15.43
C ALA A 379 -33.06 -1.30 -15.44
N LEU A 380 -33.40 -2.21 -14.51
CA LEU A 380 -34.78 -2.68 -14.34
C LEU A 380 -35.73 -1.53 -13.99
N TRP A 381 -35.32 -0.65 -13.08
CA TRP A 381 -36.13 0.49 -12.62
C TRP A 381 -36.39 1.50 -13.74
N LEU A 382 -35.35 1.85 -14.52
CA LEU A 382 -35.49 2.73 -15.69
C LEU A 382 -36.37 2.12 -16.78
N ALA A 383 -36.21 0.82 -17.06
CA ALA A 383 -37.04 0.13 -18.05
C ALA A 383 -38.51 0.04 -17.61
N HIS A 384 -38.78 -0.13 -16.32
CA HIS A 384 -40.14 -0.22 -15.78
C HIS A 384 -40.87 1.12 -15.82
N HIS A 385 -40.20 2.20 -15.42
CA HIS A 385 -40.83 3.52 -15.29
C HIS A 385 -40.76 4.38 -16.55
N ASP A 386 -40.05 3.93 -17.59
CA ASP A 386 -39.66 4.73 -18.75
C ASP A 386 -38.70 5.88 -18.42
N VAL A 387 -37.61 5.99 -19.20
CA VAL A 387 -36.55 6.98 -18.98
C VAL A 387 -37.07 8.42 -19.11
N THR A 388 -38.03 8.66 -20.02
CA THR A 388 -38.60 9.99 -20.24
C THR A 388 -39.46 10.41 -19.06
N ALA A 389 -40.30 9.51 -18.55
CA ALA A 389 -41.13 9.78 -17.39
C ALA A 389 -40.29 10.00 -16.11
N VAL A 390 -39.22 9.22 -15.91
CA VAL A 390 -38.26 9.42 -14.82
C VAL A 390 -37.61 10.81 -14.90
N ARG A 391 -37.14 11.21 -16.09
CA ARG A 391 -36.54 12.53 -16.31
C ARG A 391 -37.53 13.66 -16.09
N ALA A 392 -38.77 13.51 -16.55
CA ALA A 392 -39.83 14.50 -16.35
C ALA A 392 -40.16 14.68 -14.87
N GLU A 393 -40.25 13.60 -14.10
CA GLU A 393 -40.53 13.67 -12.67
C GLU A 393 -39.34 14.27 -11.89
N ALA A 394 -38.11 13.92 -12.25
CA ALA A 394 -36.91 14.52 -11.67
C ALA A 394 -36.87 16.05 -11.91
N ALA A 395 -37.08 16.47 -13.17
CA ALA A 395 -37.12 17.88 -13.55
C ALA A 395 -38.24 18.65 -12.82
N LYS A 396 -39.43 18.06 -12.71
CA LYS A 396 -40.57 18.63 -11.96
C LYS A 396 -40.22 18.91 -10.49
N ARG A 397 -39.33 18.11 -9.89
CA ARG A 397 -38.89 18.25 -8.50
C ARG A 397 -37.63 19.10 -8.33
N GLY A 398 -37.04 19.61 -9.43
CA GLY A 398 -35.73 20.26 -9.39
C GLY A 398 -34.62 19.32 -8.91
N ALA A 399 -34.76 18.02 -9.16
CA ALA A 399 -33.80 16.99 -8.78
C ALA A 399 -33.22 16.31 -10.03
N THR A 400 -32.10 15.62 -9.85
CA THR A 400 -31.49 14.78 -10.88
C THR A 400 -32.10 13.37 -10.88
N VAL A 401 -31.94 12.64 -11.99
CA VAL A 401 -32.33 11.22 -12.06
C VAL A 401 -31.57 10.39 -11.02
N GLN A 402 -30.28 10.68 -10.83
CA GLN A 402 -29.41 10.08 -9.83
C GLN A 402 -29.98 10.22 -8.41
N GLU A 403 -30.40 11.42 -8.04
CA GLU A 403 -30.98 11.69 -6.71
C GLU A 403 -32.33 10.99 -6.50
N LEU A 404 -33.18 10.98 -7.53
CA LEU A 404 -34.47 10.30 -7.47
C LEU A 404 -34.27 8.79 -7.30
N PHE A 405 -33.36 8.19 -8.07
CA PHE A 405 -33.02 6.77 -7.93
C PHE A 405 -32.37 6.45 -6.59
N ARG A 406 -31.42 7.27 -6.11
CA ARG A 406 -30.80 7.10 -4.77
C ARG A 406 -31.87 7.11 -3.67
N SER A 407 -32.85 8.02 -3.75
CA SER A 407 -33.96 8.06 -2.79
C SER A 407 -34.83 6.80 -2.86
N ALA A 408 -35.18 6.36 -4.06
CA ALA A 408 -35.98 5.15 -4.28
C ALA A 408 -35.28 3.89 -3.75
N VAL A 409 -34.03 3.65 -4.14
CA VAL A 409 -33.28 2.43 -3.75
C VAL A 409 -33.03 2.38 -2.25
N ARG A 410 -32.78 3.53 -1.59
CA ARG A 410 -32.62 3.58 -0.13
C ARG A 410 -33.94 3.38 0.61
N LYS A 411 -35.06 3.86 0.04
CA LYS A 411 -36.40 3.69 0.62
C LYS A 411 -36.87 2.24 0.57
N THR A 412 -36.54 1.52 -0.50
CA THR A 412 -37.02 0.17 -0.76
C THR A 412 -36.04 -0.91 -0.31
N ALA A 413 -34.84 -0.51 0.13
CA ALA A 413 -33.82 -1.39 0.67
C ALA A 413 -34.37 -2.31 1.77
N ARG A 414 -34.07 -3.60 1.64
CA ARG A 414 -34.37 -4.59 2.66
C ARG A 414 -33.36 -4.47 3.79
N LYS A 415 -33.84 -4.33 5.02
CA LYS A 415 -32.99 -4.20 6.21
C LYS A 415 -33.04 -5.50 7.04
N PRO A 416 -31.96 -6.30 7.04
CA PRO A 416 -31.80 -7.40 7.99
C PRO A 416 -31.85 -6.92 9.46
N ALA A 417 -32.08 -7.84 10.39
CA ALA A 417 -31.92 -7.56 11.81
C ALA A 417 -30.48 -7.08 12.10
N ASP A 418 -30.34 -6.10 13.01
CA ASP A 418 -29.05 -5.52 13.41
C ASP A 418 -28.24 -4.86 12.29
N TRP A 419 -28.92 -4.37 11.24
CA TRP A 419 -28.25 -3.75 10.10
C TRP A 419 -27.43 -2.50 10.48
N PRO A 420 -26.11 -2.47 10.21
CA PRO A 420 -25.24 -1.36 10.60
C PRO A 420 -25.39 -0.18 9.64
N THR A 421 -26.48 0.57 9.81
CA THR A 421 -26.92 1.65 8.90
C THR A 421 -25.87 2.75 8.71
N ARG A 422 -25.04 3.02 9.73
CA ARG A 422 -23.97 4.03 9.64
C ARG A 422 -22.80 3.62 8.75
N SER A 423 -22.64 2.33 8.47
CA SER A 423 -21.46 1.81 7.76
C SER A 423 -21.77 1.01 6.51
N MET A 424 -22.98 0.45 6.38
CA MET A 424 -23.41 -0.37 5.22
C MET A 424 -24.57 0.26 4.44
N GLY A 425 -24.91 1.52 4.71
CA GLY A 425 -25.96 2.24 4.00
C GLY A 425 -27.37 1.79 4.39
N ALA A 426 -28.33 2.00 3.49
CA ALA A 426 -29.75 1.87 3.80
C ALA A 426 -30.26 0.43 3.94
N GLY A 427 -29.49 -0.59 3.54
CA GLY A 427 -29.93 -1.98 3.52
C GLY A 427 -29.35 -2.72 2.32
N VAL A 428 -29.86 -3.92 2.06
CA VAL A 428 -29.61 -4.68 0.83
C VAL A 428 -30.62 -4.29 -0.24
N VAL A 429 -30.16 -4.07 -1.47
CA VAL A 429 -31.05 -3.71 -2.61
C VAL A 429 -32.16 -4.76 -2.83
N ASP A 430 -33.37 -4.28 -3.12
CA ASP A 430 -34.56 -5.10 -3.40
C ASP A 430 -35.24 -4.60 -4.67
N ALA A 431 -34.97 -5.26 -5.80
CA ALA A 431 -35.46 -4.88 -7.11
C ALA A 431 -37.00 -4.92 -7.18
N HIS A 432 -37.63 -5.92 -6.55
CA HIS A 432 -39.08 -6.04 -6.58
C HIS A 432 -39.77 -4.90 -5.81
N ALA A 433 -39.28 -4.57 -4.61
CA ALA A 433 -39.79 -3.42 -3.85
C ALA A 433 -39.50 -2.09 -4.56
N LEU A 434 -38.34 -1.98 -5.21
CA LEU A 434 -37.93 -0.82 -6.00
C LEU A 434 -38.88 -0.54 -7.17
N LEU A 435 -39.22 -1.55 -7.98
CA LEU A 435 -40.15 -1.38 -9.11
C LEU A 435 -41.59 -1.16 -8.66
N LYS A 436 -41.99 -1.72 -7.51
CA LYS A 436 -43.33 -1.48 -6.94
C LYS A 436 -43.54 -0.02 -6.49
N LEU A 437 -42.48 0.71 -6.20
CA LEU A 437 -42.56 2.10 -5.74
C LEU A 437 -42.86 3.03 -6.93
N SER A 438 -44.03 3.66 -6.93
CA SER A 438 -44.37 4.64 -7.97
C SER A 438 -43.48 5.88 -7.88
N LEU A 439 -43.19 6.51 -9.03
CA LEU A 439 -42.34 7.70 -9.09
C LEU A 439 -42.80 8.80 -8.13
N ILE A 440 -44.11 9.05 -8.06
CA ILE A 440 -44.73 10.07 -7.21
C ILE A 440 -44.53 9.77 -5.71
N ALA A 441 -44.46 8.49 -5.33
CA ALA A 441 -44.28 8.06 -3.95
C ALA A 441 -42.81 8.05 -3.47
N ILE A 442 -41.85 8.35 -4.36
CA ILE A 442 -40.45 8.45 -3.99
C ILE A 442 -40.25 9.66 -3.05
N PRO A 443 -39.64 9.49 -1.86
CA PRO A 443 -39.42 10.57 -0.91
C PRO A 443 -38.56 11.71 -1.48
N ALA A 444 -38.74 12.91 -0.92
CA ALA A 444 -37.89 14.06 -1.21
C ALA A 444 -36.41 13.75 -0.92
N VAL A 445 -35.54 14.28 -1.77
CA VAL A 445 -34.09 14.03 -1.74
C VAL A 445 -33.48 14.77 -0.56
N LEU A 446 -32.89 14.06 0.39
CA LEU A 446 -32.03 14.67 1.41
C LEU A 446 -30.61 14.75 0.85
N LEU A 447 -30.13 15.97 0.61
CA LEU A 447 -28.73 16.21 0.25
C LEU A 447 -27.85 15.85 1.44
N THR A 448 -26.94 14.88 1.24
CA THR A 448 -25.84 14.66 2.18
C THR A 448 -24.71 15.62 1.84
N ALA A 449 -24.12 16.28 2.84
CA ALA A 449 -22.96 17.13 2.64
C ALA A 449 -21.80 16.37 1.96
N ASP A 450 -21.09 17.06 1.07
CA ASP A 450 -19.77 16.62 0.60
C ASP A 450 -18.89 16.46 1.83
N SER A 451 -18.37 15.25 2.05
CA SER A 451 -17.41 15.03 3.14
C SER A 451 -16.29 14.18 2.58
N ASN A 452 -15.27 14.90 2.10
CA ASN A 452 -14.01 14.33 1.69
C ASN A 452 -13.30 13.74 2.94
N PRO A 453 -12.78 12.50 2.89
CA PRO A 453 -12.02 11.92 3.99
C PRO A 453 -10.84 12.77 4.48
N GLY A 454 -10.21 13.55 3.60
CA GLY A 454 -9.15 14.53 3.90
C GLY A 454 -9.65 15.92 4.32
N ALA A 455 -10.95 16.12 4.51
CA ALA A 455 -11.53 17.43 4.83
C ALA A 455 -10.93 18.06 6.11
N SER A 456 -10.62 17.25 7.12
CA SER A 456 -9.98 17.74 8.36
C SER A 456 -8.56 18.27 8.13
N ILE A 457 -7.78 17.61 7.26
CA ILE A 457 -6.43 18.07 6.87
C ILE A 457 -6.54 19.36 6.04
N VAL A 458 -7.49 19.43 5.11
CA VAL A 458 -7.74 20.64 4.30
C VAL A 458 -8.18 21.82 5.17
N GLU A 459 -9.06 21.58 6.15
CA GLU A 459 -9.51 22.59 7.11
C GLU A 459 -8.35 23.11 7.96
N ALA A 460 -7.49 22.21 8.47
CA ALA A 460 -6.27 22.58 9.19
C ALA A 460 -5.30 23.40 8.31
N ALA A 461 -5.26 23.15 7.00
CA ALA A 461 -4.45 23.89 6.03
C ALA A 461 -5.12 25.18 5.51
N GLY A 462 -6.16 25.68 6.17
CA GLY A 462 -6.84 26.94 5.82
C GLY A 462 -7.85 26.84 4.68
N GLY A 463 -8.35 25.64 4.37
CA GLY A 463 -9.50 25.42 3.48
C GLY A 463 -9.21 25.53 1.98
N THR A 464 -7.96 25.42 1.53
CA THR A 464 -7.64 25.64 0.11
C THR A 464 -7.84 24.40 -0.77
N ARG A 465 -8.55 24.56 -1.89
CA ARG A 465 -8.88 23.48 -2.86
C ARG A 465 -7.66 22.77 -3.45
N ARG A 466 -6.49 23.44 -3.49
CA ARG A 466 -5.22 22.88 -4.00
C ARG A 466 -4.63 21.71 -3.21
N PHE A 467 -5.04 21.51 -1.95
CA PHE A 467 -4.53 20.42 -1.11
C PHE A 467 -5.49 19.23 -0.99
N VAL A 468 -6.68 19.30 -1.61
CA VAL A 468 -7.75 18.30 -1.44
C VAL A 468 -7.32 16.89 -1.85
N ALA A 469 -6.63 16.77 -2.99
CA ALA A 469 -6.14 15.48 -3.49
C ALA A 469 -5.04 14.88 -2.59
N GLU A 470 -4.09 15.72 -2.16
CA GLU A 470 -2.99 15.32 -1.28
C GLU A 470 -3.49 14.94 0.11
N ALA A 471 -4.37 15.74 0.69
CA ALA A 471 -5.03 15.46 1.95
C ALA A 471 -5.84 14.16 1.91
N GLY A 472 -6.56 13.90 0.81
CA GLY A 472 -7.27 12.65 0.58
C GLY A 472 -6.31 11.45 0.54
N TYR A 473 -5.18 11.60 -0.16
CA TYR A 473 -4.12 10.59 -0.22
C TYR A 473 -3.54 10.27 1.17
N LEU A 474 -3.14 11.30 1.93
CA LEU A 474 -2.58 11.15 3.28
C LEU A 474 -3.59 10.58 4.28
N ALA A 475 -4.84 11.04 4.24
CA ALA A 475 -5.90 10.54 5.12
C ALA A 475 -6.21 9.07 4.85
N ALA A 476 -6.23 8.67 3.58
CA ALA A 476 -6.49 7.29 3.21
C ALA A 476 -5.35 6.35 3.61
N ASP A 477 -4.09 6.75 3.41
CA ASP A 477 -2.93 6.00 3.90
C ASP A 477 -2.97 5.87 5.44
N SER A 478 -3.26 6.96 6.16
CA SER A 478 -3.38 6.94 7.62
C SER A 478 -4.48 6.01 8.12
N LEU A 479 -5.68 6.09 7.52
CA LEU A 479 -6.81 5.20 7.85
C LEU A 479 -6.46 3.73 7.61
N GLN A 480 -5.70 3.45 6.56
CA GLN A 480 -5.24 2.10 6.26
C GLN A 480 -4.23 1.59 7.28
N ARG A 481 -3.26 2.42 7.69
CA ARG A 481 -2.27 2.08 8.73
C ARG A 481 -2.90 1.87 10.11
N GLN A 482 -3.99 2.55 10.43
CA GLN A 482 -4.71 2.40 11.70
C GLN A 482 -5.45 1.05 11.83
N ASN A 483 -5.65 0.30 10.73
CA ASN A 483 -6.35 -0.97 10.76
C ASN A 483 -5.58 -2.09 10.03
N PRO A 484 -4.43 -2.51 10.59
CA PRO A 484 -3.51 -3.41 9.90
C PRO A 484 -4.14 -4.79 9.61
N ALA A 485 -5.20 -5.20 10.32
CA ALA A 485 -5.83 -6.53 10.15
C ALA A 485 -6.68 -6.67 8.88
N ARG A 486 -6.78 -5.61 8.06
CA ARG A 486 -7.60 -5.55 6.84
C ARG A 486 -6.91 -4.85 5.67
N SER A 487 -5.64 -4.45 5.80
CA SER A 487 -4.98 -3.50 4.91
C SER A 487 -4.08 -4.22 3.91
N GLY A 488 -4.42 -4.15 2.62
CA GLY A 488 -3.50 -4.56 1.58
C GLY A 488 -2.12 -3.92 1.69
N ALA A 489 -1.11 -4.65 1.20
CA ALA A 489 0.30 -4.28 1.13
C ALA A 489 0.53 -2.78 0.87
N LEU A 490 0.97 -2.04 1.90
CA LEU A 490 1.37 -0.64 1.78
C LEU A 490 2.73 -0.51 1.07
N GLU A 491 2.88 0.48 0.20
CA GLU A 491 4.04 0.73 -0.67
C GLU A 491 5.35 1.02 0.10
N SER A 492 5.27 1.43 1.36
CA SER A 492 6.47 1.63 2.21
C SER A 492 6.18 1.53 3.72
N ALA A 493 7.19 1.09 4.47
CA ALA A 493 7.19 1.01 5.94
C ALA A 493 6.89 2.37 6.59
N ALA A 494 7.41 3.44 5.98
CA ALA A 494 7.19 4.81 6.43
C ALA A 494 5.87 5.38 5.87
N PRO A 495 5.12 6.18 6.65
CA PRO A 495 3.99 6.92 6.12
C PRO A 495 4.46 7.93 5.06
N PRO A 496 3.70 8.14 3.97
CA PRO A 496 3.97 9.19 3.01
C PRO A 496 3.96 10.54 3.74
N ARG A 497 4.93 11.37 3.40
CA ARG A 497 5.06 12.71 4.00
C ARG A 497 4.18 13.70 3.23
N PRO A 498 3.59 14.69 3.91
CA PRO A 498 3.00 15.81 3.20
C PRO A 498 4.05 16.54 2.38
N SER A 499 3.63 17.11 1.26
CA SER A 499 4.37 18.11 0.51
C SER A 499 4.76 19.25 1.44
N ARG A 500 5.87 19.91 1.11
CA ARG A 500 6.39 21.02 1.91
C ARG A 500 5.36 22.14 2.04
N ALA A 501 4.62 22.41 0.98
CA ALA A 501 3.59 23.46 0.99
C ALA A 501 2.40 23.11 1.91
N LEU A 502 1.98 21.83 1.95
CA LEU A 502 0.94 21.39 2.87
C LEU A 502 1.45 21.42 4.33
N ALA A 503 2.68 20.96 4.57
CA ALA A 503 3.30 21.00 5.90
C ALA A 503 3.41 22.44 6.45
N GLU A 504 3.86 23.40 5.61
CA GLU A 504 3.93 24.83 5.95
C GLU A 504 2.53 25.44 6.19
N ALA A 505 1.52 25.01 5.44
CA ALA A 505 0.14 25.47 5.61
C ALA A 505 -0.48 24.96 6.92
N MET A 506 -0.20 23.71 7.31
CA MET A 506 -0.69 23.11 8.56
C MET A 506 -0.02 23.70 9.81
N THR A 507 1.19 24.24 9.68
CA THR A 507 1.97 24.83 10.78
C THR A 507 1.82 26.35 10.89
N SER A 508 1.26 27.00 9.88
CA SER A 508 1.01 28.45 9.89
C SER A 508 -0.15 28.79 10.84
N PRO A 509 0.01 29.75 11.77
CA PRO A 509 -1.07 30.18 12.66
C PRO A 509 -2.09 31.02 11.89
N ALA A 510 -2.95 30.38 11.10
CA ALA A 510 -4.10 31.03 10.50
C ALA A 510 -5.20 31.19 11.56
N LYS A 511 -5.62 32.44 11.78
CA LYS A 511 -6.69 32.92 12.68
C LYS A 511 -7.82 31.91 12.88
N ALA A 512 -7.67 31.03 13.85
CA ALA A 512 -8.78 30.21 14.34
C ALA A 512 -9.67 31.12 15.19
N GLY A 513 -10.94 31.24 14.80
CA GLY A 513 -12.00 31.58 15.76
C GLY A 513 -12.01 30.59 16.94
N PRO A 514 -12.79 30.83 18.00
CA PRO A 514 -12.77 29.98 19.17
C PRO A 514 -12.95 28.51 18.74
N PRO A 515 -12.09 27.61 19.22
CA PRO A 515 -12.06 26.23 18.75
C PRO A 515 -13.44 25.61 18.93
N PRO A 516 -13.99 24.90 17.93
CA PRO A 516 -15.11 24.01 18.18
C PRO A 516 -14.67 23.04 19.29
N LYS A 517 -15.52 22.87 20.30
CA LYS A 517 -15.25 21.97 21.42
C LYS A 517 -14.82 20.61 20.88
N SER A 518 -13.58 20.23 21.19
CA SER A 518 -13.05 18.89 21.01
C SER A 518 -14.06 17.83 21.50
N PRO A 519 -14.35 16.76 20.73
CA PRO A 519 -15.00 15.57 21.29
C PRO A 519 -14.04 14.75 22.17
N PHE A 520 -12.76 15.09 22.21
CA PHE A 520 -11.77 14.51 23.09
C PHE A 520 -11.48 15.46 24.25
N ARG A 521 -12.27 15.33 25.31
CA ARG A 521 -11.86 15.75 26.65
C ARG A 521 -11.49 14.47 27.40
N ALA A 522 -10.19 14.26 27.60
CA ALA A 522 -9.71 13.27 28.56
C ALA A 522 -10.31 13.64 29.93
N ALA A 523 -11.14 12.75 30.48
CA ALA A 523 -11.71 12.94 31.80
C ALA A 523 -10.60 12.70 32.83
N ALA A 524 -10.13 13.77 33.48
CA ALA A 524 -9.40 13.66 34.74
C ALA A 524 -10.40 13.35 35.87
N GLY A 525 -10.26 12.17 36.49
CA GLY A 525 -10.94 11.75 37.73
C GLY A 525 -9.98 11.74 38.94
N PRO A 526 -10.49 11.69 40.19
CA PRO A 526 -9.94 12.42 41.35
C PRO A 526 -8.76 11.75 42.08
N LYS A 527 -8.07 12.53 42.92
CA LYS A 527 -6.93 12.12 43.78
C LYS A 527 -7.35 11.59 45.16
N THR A 528 -6.60 10.57 45.65
CA THR A 528 -6.31 10.08 47.04
C THR A 528 -7.35 9.22 47.79
N PRO A 529 -6.99 8.38 48.82
CA PRO A 529 -5.67 7.92 49.34
C PRO A 529 -5.51 6.38 49.57
N PHE A 530 -4.28 6.00 49.89
CA PHE A 530 -3.69 4.71 50.32
C PHE A 530 -4.48 3.85 51.36
N VAL A 531 -4.51 2.51 51.19
CA VAL A 531 -4.62 1.48 52.27
C VAL A 531 -3.92 0.17 51.85
N GLY A 532 -3.01 -0.35 52.70
CA GLY A 532 -2.22 -1.58 52.52
C GLY A 532 -2.89 -2.91 52.95
N PRO A 533 -2.10 -3.99 53.20
CA PRO A 533 -2.30 -5.34 52.61
C PRO A 533 -2.96 -6.39 53.52
N ARG A 534 -3.46 -7.50 52.95
CA ARG A 534 -3.55 -8.82 53.62
C ARG A 534 -3.37 -10.00 52.64
N SER A 535 -2.48 -10.91 53.04
CA SER A 535 -2.14 -12.22 52.45
C SER A 535 -3.06 -13.34 53.01
N PRO A 536 -2.74 -14.65 52.88
CA PRO A 536 -3.12 -15.57 51.81
C PRO A 536 -3.87 -16.83 52.35
N ASP A 537 -4.31 -17.74 51.47
CA ASP A 537 -4.09 -19.20 51.58
C ASP A 537 -4.97 -19.97 50.59
N LEU A 538 -4.42 -21.02 49.97
CA LEU A 538 -4.86 -22.39 50.23
C LEU A 538 -4.13 -23.43 49.36
N THR A 539 -3.82 -24.52 50.05
CA THR A 539 -3.01 -25.68 49.69
C THR A 539 -3.78 -26.81 49.01
N SER A 540 -3.13 -27.39 47.99
CA SER A 540 -2.84 -28.83 47.84
C SER A 540 -3.91 -29.87 47.44
N THR A 541 -3.34 -30.90 46.76
CA THR A 541 -3.73 -32.31 46.58
C THR A 541 -4.71 -32.70 45.47
N GLN A 542 -4.69 -33.90 44.87
CA GLN A 542 -3.68 -34.87 44.39
C GLN A 542 -4.48 -36.05 43.78
N ARG A 543 -3.86 -36.78 42.82
CA ARG A 543 -4.08 -38.21 42.43
C ARG A 543 -5.22 -38.63 41.46
N GLY A 544 -4.79 -39.23 40.33
CA GLY A 544 -4.99 -40.68 40.10
C GLY A 544 -5.51 -41.19 38.74
N GLY A 545 -4.63 -41.74 37.88
CA GLY A 545 -4.74 -43.13 37.37
C GLY A 545 -5.50 -43.52 36.07
N ALA A 546 -4.75 -43.63 34.96
CA ALA A 546 -4.57 -44.79 34.04
C ALA A 546 -5.60 -45.28 32.96
N LYS A 547 -5.00 -45.59 31.78
CA LYS A 547 -5.30 -46.58 30.69
C LYS A 547 -6.20 -46.24 29.49
N GLY A 548 -5.64 -46.40 28.27
CA GLY A 548 -6.32 -46.99 27.09
C GLY A 548 -6.27 -46.21 25.77
N ARG A 549 -5.62 -46.78 24.74
CA ARG A 549 -5.36 -46.22 23.37
C ARG A 549 -6.60 -46.09 22.45
N LYS A 550 -6.61 -45.01 21.64
CA LYS A 550 -6.74 -44.92 20.16
C LYS A 550 -7.63 -43.74 19.73
N GLY A 551 -7.20 -43.03 18.69
CA GLY A 551 -8.00 -42.06 17.95
C GLY A 551 -7.47 -40.63 18.10
N ALA A 552 -6.96 -40.07 17.01
CA ALA A 552 -6.77 -38.63 16.88
C ALA A 552 -8.14 -37.94 16.96
N PRO A 553 -8.36 -36.95 17.85
CA PRO A 553 -9.55 -36.14 17.81
C PRO A 553 -9.28 -34.75 17.20
N GLU A 554 -10.25 -34.32 16.42
CA GLU A 554 -10.52 -32.95 16.04
C GLU A 554 -10.27 -31.98 17.20
N ILE A 555 -9.49 -30.92 16.96
CA ILE A 555 -9.34 -29.82 17.92
C ILE A 555 -10.55 -28.89 17.75
N THR A 556 -11.51 -29.05 18.64
CA THR A 556 -12.59 -28.09 18.88
C THR A 556 -11.99 -26.82 19.48
N ALA A 557 -12.13 -25.69 18.78
CA ALA A 557 -11.75 -24.37 19.29
C ALA A 557 -12.71 -23.93 20.41
N GLY A 558 -12.41 -24.32 21.64
CA GLY A 558 -13.18 -23.91 22.81
C GLY A 558 -12.54 -24.41 24.10
N LYS A 559 -12.01 -23.48 24.89
CA LYS A 559 -11.39 -23.64 26.23
C LYS A 559 -9.95 -24.18 26.29
N MET A 560 -8.99 -23.25 26.18
CA MET A 560 -7.80 -23.20 27.04
C MET A 560 -7.41 -21.73 27.27
N VAL A 561 -8.20 -21.04 28.11
CA VAL A 561 -7.67 -20.00 28.99
C VAL A 561 -7.85 -20.58 30.39
N GLY A 562 -6.78 -21.14 30.92
CA GLY A 562 -6.75 -21.79 32.23
C GLY A 562 -5.72 -21.11 33.13
N THR A 563 -6.24 -20.39 34.13
CA THR A 563 -5.67 -20.27 35.48
C THR A 563 -4.29 -19.62 35.67
N ALA A 564 -4.08 -18.44 35.07
CA ALA A 564 -3.25 -17.40 35.69
C ALA A 564 -3.99 -16.08 35.47
N GLY A 565 -4.69 -15.57 36.49
CA GLY A 565 -5.44 -14.31 36.35
C GLY A 565 -4.50 -13.17 36.03
N ASN A 566 -4.97 -12.14 35.31
CA ASN A 566 -4.23 -10.91 34.93
C ASN A 566 -3.25 -10.38 35.98
N LYS A 567 -3.59 -10.56 37.25
CA LYS A 567 -2.78 -10.16 38.41
C LYS A 567 -1.43 -10.90 38.49
N ASP A 568 -1.36 -12.16 38.09
CA ASP A 568 -0.12 -12.98 38.09
C ASP A 568 0.82 -12.58 36.93
N VAL A 569 0.26 -12.07 35.82
CA VAL A 569 1.03 -11.52 34.70
C VAL A 569 1.60 -10.16 35.06
N LEU A 570 0.77 -9.28 35.65
CA LEU A 570 1.21 -7.97 36.14
C LEU A 570 2.21 -8.10 37.30
N ASP A 571 2.01 -9.03 38.25
CA ASP A 571 2.95 -9.29 39.33
C ASP A 571 4.30 -9.82 38.82
N ARG A 572 4.33 -10.62 37.73
CA ARG A 572 5.58 -11.09 37.12
C ARG A 572 6.34 -9.97 36.41
N ILE A 573 5.63 -9.09 35.70
CA ILE A 573 6.19 -7.89 35.07
C ILE A 573 6.72 -6.94 36.15
N GLU A 574 5.94 -6.70 37.20
CA GLU A 574 6.34 -5.86 38.33
C GLU A 574 7.53 -6.45 39.09
N LYS A 575 7.58 -7.78 39.28
CA LYS A 575 8.69 -8.48 39.94
C LYS A 575 9.97 -8.46 39.10
N ALA A 576 9.86 -8.53 37.77
CA ALA A 576 10.97 -8.35 36.84
C ALA A 576 11.50 -6.91 36.83
N LEU A 577 10.60 -5.92 36.91
CA LEU A 577 10.95 -4.49 36.98
C LEU A 577 11.47 -4.06 38.37
N SER A 578 11.06 -4.71 39.46
CA SER A 578 11.51 -4.40 40.82
C SER A 578 12.86 -5.01 41.18
N HIS A 579 13.32 -6.06 40.50
CA HIS A 579 14.64 -6.64 40.72
C HIS A 579 15.77 -5.91 39.96
N ARG A 580 15.46 -4.85 39.21
CA ARG A 580 16.41 -4.15 38.35
C ARG A 580 16.18 -2.64 38.37
N ALA A 581 16.66 -1.99 39.43
CA ALA A 581 17.06 -0.59 39.30
C ALA A 581 18.38 -0.56 38.50
N PRO A 582 18.46 0.10 37.33
CA PRO A 582 19.72 0.27 36.61
C PRO A 582 20.72 1.07 37.46
N ARG A 583 21.97 0.59 37.56
CA ARG A 583 23.03 1.19 38.38
C ARG A 583 23.47 2.61 37.95
N THR A 584 22.89 3.17 36.90
CA THR A 584 23.35 4.42 36.24
C THR A 584 22.26 5.45 35.94
N MET A 585 20.99 5.22 36.27
CA MET A 585 19.91 6.21 36.09
C MET A 585 19.56 6.91 37.40
N SER A 586 19.11 8.17 37.33
CA SER A 586 18.53 8.85 38.50
C SER A 586 17.20 8.19 38.88
N ILE A 587 16.92 8.12 40.19
CA ILE A 587 15.76 7.44 40.78
C ILE A 587 14.44 7.95 40.18
N GLU A 588 14.36 9.23 39.82
CA GLU A 588 13.18 9.83 39.19
C GLU A 588 12.98 9.42 37.72
N ALA A 589 14.07 9.27 36.94
CA ALA A 589 13.99 8.86 35.53
C ALA A 589 13.64 7.36 35.40
N ALA A 590 14.21 6.53 36.27
CA ALA A 590 13.84 5.11 36.39
C ALA A 590 12.39 4.95 36.87
N GLY A 591 11.91 5.83 37.74
CA GLY A 591 10.52 5.85 38.19
C GLY A 591 9.52 6.21 37.08
N ARG A 592 9.83 7.22 36.25
CA ARG A 592 8.98 7.64 35.12
C ARG A 592 8.89 6.55 34.04
N ALA A 593 10.01 6.05 33.55
CA ALA A 593 10.04 5.00 32.53
C ALA A 593 9.30 3.72 32.98
N ARG A 594 9.46 3.34 34.26
CA ARG A 594 8.74 2.21 34.86
C ARG A 594 7.24 2.45 34.98
N THR A 595 6.82 3.68 35.28
CA THR A 595 5.41 4.04 35.39
C THR A 595 4.74 4.03 34.01
N ASP A 596 5.40 4.58 32.99
CA ASP A 596 4.86 4.63 31.62
C ASP A 596 4.72 3.22 31.02
N MET A 597 5.72 2.36 31.26
CA MET A 597 5.74 0.98 30.78
C MET A 597 4.73 0.08 31.51
N MET A 598 4.52 0.28 32.82
CA MET A 598 3.47 -0.42 33.58
C MET A 598 2.07 0.04 33.16
N THR A 599 1.89 1.34 32.88
CA THR A 599 0.61 1.88 32.40
C THR A 599 0.24 1.27 31.05
N GLN A 600 1.19 1.15 30.12
CA GLN A 600 0.98 0.50 28.82
C GLN A 600 0.72 -1.01 28.95
N ALA A 601 1.39 -1.69 29.87
CA ALA A 601 1.18 -3.12 30.13
C ALA A 601 -0.20 -3.40 30.76
N GLU A 602 -0.67 -2.54 31.66
CA GLU A 602 -2.00 -2.63 32.28
C GLU A 602 -3.11 -2.43 31.24
N GLU A 603 -2.97 -1.46 30.32
CA GLU A 603 -3.92 -1.23 29.22
C GLU A 603 -4.06 -2.45 28.31
N VAL A 604 -2.94 -3.11 28.00
CA VAL A 604 -2.88 -4.33 27.16
C VAL A 604 -3.52 -5.54 27.86
N VAL A 605 -3.23 -5.75 29.14
CA VAL A 605 -3.79 -6.85 29.94
C VAL A 605 -5.28 -6.65 30.20
N GLU A 606 -5.72 -5.40 30.39
CA GLU A 606 -7.13 -5.04 30.52
C GLU A 606 -7.89 -5.26 29.19
N ALA A 607 -7.29 -4.91 28.05
CA ALA A 607 -7.85 -5.19 26.73
C ALA A 607 -8.01 -6.70 26.48
N LEU A 608 -6.99 -7.50 26.81
CA LEU A 608 -7.02 -8.96 26.65
C LEU A 608 -8.08 -9.64 27.51
N SER A 609 -8.29 -9.17 28.74
CA SER A 609 -9.25 -9.76 29.68
C SER A 609 -10.71 -9.40 29.44
N LYS A 610 -10.97 -8.26 28.79
CA LYS A 610 -12.32 -7.88 28.34
C LYS A 610 -12.72 -8.54 27.01
N GLY A 611 -11.86 -9.41 26.44
CA GLY A 611 -12.09 -10.02 25.14
C GLY A 611 -12.08 -9.01 23.98
N THR A 612 -11.63 -7.79 24.25
CA THR A 612 -11.31 -6.79 23.23
C THR A 612 -9.96 -7.15 22.67
N ALA A 613 -9.96 -7.92 21.57
CA ALA A 613 -8.76 -8.24 20.80
C ALA A 613 -7.86 -7.00 20.71
N LEU A 614 -6.58 -7.18 21.10
CA LEU A 614 -5.49 -6.22 20.95
C LEU A 614 -5.70 -5.39 19.68
N GLN A 615 -6.11 -4.12 19.87
CA GLN A 615 -6.08 -3.13 18.81
C GLN A 615 -4.62 -2.89 18.44
N GLY A 616 -4.32 -2.91 17.13
CA GLY A 616 -3.22 -2.11 16.61
C GLY A 616 -1.97 -2.82 16.10
N ALA A 617 -1.91 -4.14 15.99
CA ALA A 617 -0.73 -4.79 15.41
C ALA A 617 -1.14 -6.07 14.66
N SER A 618 -1.21 -6.01 13.32
CA SER A 618 -1.52 -7.18 12.49
C SER A 618 -0.28 -7.64 11.70
N LEU A 619 -0.26 -8.93 11.41
CA LEU A 619 0.75 -9.65 10.61
C LEU A 619 1.10 -9.04 9.24
N GLU A 620 0.36 -8.06 8.73
CA GLU A 620 0.69 -7.39 7.46
C GLU A 620 1.79 -6.32 7.64
N MET A 621 2.05 -5.88 8.87
CA MET A 621 3.15 -4.96 9.20
C MET A 621 4.53 -5.66 9.23
N LEU A 622 4.54 -6.99 9.39
CA LEU A 622 5.75 -7.85 9.48
C LEU A 622 6.57 -7.99 8.20
N ARG A 623 6.17 -7.36 7.09
CA ARG A 623 6.93 -7.39 5.84
C ARG A 623 7.69 -6.12 5.54
N ALA A 624 7.39 -5.04 6.26
CA ALA A 624 8.11 -3.78 6.16
C ALA A 624 9.37 -3.76 7.05
N THR A 625 9.54 -4.78 7.89
CA THR A 625 10.80 -5.15 8.56
C THR A 625 11.38 -6.37 7.86
N THR A 626 11.92 -6.21 6.66
CA THR A 626 12.71 -7.26 6.01
C THR A 626 14.06 -7.40 6.70
N GLU A 627 14.16 -7.46 8.02
CA GLU A 627 15.43 -7.75 8.70
C GLU A 627 15.11 -8.56 9.95
N ALA A 628 15.84 -9.66 10.10
CA ALA A 628 15.34 -10.81 10.83
C ALA A 628 16.39 -11.40 11.77
N ILE A 629 15.96 -11.68 12.99
CA ILE A 629 16.64 -12.69 13.82
C ILE A 629 16.43 -14.04 13.13
N VAL A 630 17.50 -14.59 12.57
CA VAL A 630 17.42 -15.89 11.86
C VAL A 630 17.61 -17.06 12.82
N ARG A 631 18.50 -16.93 13.81
CA ARG A 631 18.76 -17.98 14.81
C ARG A 631 18.81 -17.44 16.23
N LEU A 632 18.01 -18.08 17.08
CA LEU A 632 17.84 -17.76 18.50
C LEU A 632 19.05 -18.16 19.37
N THR A 633 19.95 -19.00 18.86
CA THR A 633 21.11 -19.50 19.62
C THR A 633 22.36 -19.55 18.74
N GLY A 634 23.48 -19.02 19.27
CA GLY A 634 24.82 -19.09 18.66
C GLY A 634 25.11 -18.06 17.56
N ARG A 635 24.19 -17.17 17.20
CA ARG A 635 24.42 -16.07 16.25
C ARG A 635 24.25 -14.74 17.00
N PRO A 636 25.24 -14.32 17.81
CA PRO A 636 25.12 -13.13 18.64
C PRO A 636 25.08 -11.86 17.76
N ALA A 637 24.62 -10.75 18.33
CA ALA A 637 24.83 -9.41 17.80
C ALA A 637 25.68 -8.67 18.81
N ILE A 638 26.93 -8.38 18.46
CA ILE A 638 27.91 -7.88 19.43
C ILE A 638 28.17 -6.41 19.19
N ARG A 639 28.05 -5.61 20.25
CA ARG A 639 28.29 -4.17 20.18
C ARG A 639 29.75 -3.89 19.86
N ILE A 640 29.97 -2.93 18.96
CA ILE A 640 31.32 -2.40 18.71
C ILE A 640 31.55 -1.24 19.69
N SER A 641 32.65 -1.29 20.43
CA SER A 641 33.08 -0.25 21.35
C SER A 641 34.56 0.06 21.17
N GLY A 642 34.92 1.34 21.01
CA GLY A 642 36.30 1.75 20.75
C GLY A 642 36.86 1.24 19.41
N GLY A 643 35.99 1.01 18.43
CA GLY A 643 36.27 0.45 17.11
C GLY A 643 36.49 -1.06 17.09
N MET A 644 36.20 -1.75 18.19
CA MET A 644 36.55 -3.16 18.38
C MET A 644 35.40 -3.96 19.01
N VAL A 645 35.46 -5.28 18.87
CA VAL A 645 34.63 -6.20 19.65
C VAL A 645 35.39 -6.54 20.94
N ASP A 646 34.70 -6.53 22.09
CA ASP A 646 35.30 -7.00 23.34
C ASP A 646 35.57 -8.52 23.23
N PRO A 647 36.84 -8.97 23.26
CA PRO A 647 37.16 -10.40 23.14
C PRO A 647 36.68 -11.23 24.34
N GLN A 648 36.30 -10.59 25.44
CA GLN A 648 35.75 -11.25 26.63
C GLN A 648 34.21 -11.23 26.65
N ASP A 649 33.57 -10.71 25.60
CA ASP A 649 32.11 -10.70 25.51
C ASP A 649 31.58 -12.15 25.66
N PRO A 650 30.75 -12.44 26.69
CA PRO A 650 30.24 -13.78 26.93
C PRO A 650 29.46 -14.36 25.74
N GLN A 651 28.92 -13.51 24.86
CA GLN A 651 28.15 -13.93 23.69
C GLN A 651 29.03 -14.41 22.52
N LEU A 652 30.37 -14.21 22.58
CA LEU A 652 31.30 -14.62 21.53
C LEU A 652 31.57 -16.13 21.46
N GLU A 653 31.15 -16.94 22.45
CA GLU A 653 31.50 -18.36 22.67
C GLU A 653 32.17 -19.09 21.47
N ARG A 654 31.40 -19.51 20.46
CA ARG A 654 31.90 -20.28 19.29
C ARG A 654 32.62 -19.46 18.23
N TRP A 655 32.51 -18.14 18.28
CA TRP A 655 33.08 -17.18 17.34
C TRP A 655 34.35 -16.50 17.84
N ALA A 656 34.69 -16.65 19.12
CA ALA A 656 35.89 -16.09 19.74
C ALA A 656 37.17 -16.45 18.96
N GLY A 657 37.27 -17.68 18.45
CA GLY A 657 38.39 -18.15 17.63
C GLY A 657 38.52 -17.47 16.26
N HIS A 658 37.43 -16.92 15.73
CA HIS A 658 37.43 -16.20 14.45
C HIS A 658 37.61 -14.69 14.62
N LEU A 659 36.97 -14.09 15.64
CA LEU A 659 36.93 -12.63 15.83
C LEU A 659 38.05 -12.10 16.73
N GLY A 660 38.43 -12.83 17.78
CA GLY A 660 39.40 -12.37 18.78
C GLY A 660 40.83 -12.19 18.24
N PRO A 661 41.42 -13.19 17.56
CA PRO A 661 42.78 -13.09 17.01
C PRO A 661 42.91 -12.08 15.86
N ASN A 662 41.85 -11.92 15.06
CA ASN A 662 41.87 -11.16 13.81
C ASN A 662 41.41 -9.70 13.97
N ARG A 663 41.16 -9.28 15.21
CA ARG A 663 40.59 -7.98 15.57
C ARG A 663 41.28 -6.77 14.91
N LYS A 664 42.61 -6.78 14.81
CA LYS A 664 43.38 -5.69 14.18
C LYS A 664 43.16 -5.62 12.67
N ALA A 665 42.95 -6.75 12.02
CA ALA A 665 42.69 -6.84 10.60
C ALA A 665 41.23 -6.48 10.26
N LEU A 666 40.29 -6.71 11.19
CA LEU A 666 38.87 -6.38 11.02
C LEU A 666 38.54 -4.92 11.34
N LYS A 667 39.30 -4.26 12.21
CA LYS A 667 39.05 -2.86 12.61
C LYS A 667 38.85 -1.90 11.43
N PRO A 668 39.69 -1.89 10.38
CA PRO A 668 39.49 -0.99 9.23
C PRO A 668 38.15 -1.25 8.52
N LEU A 669 37.69 -2.50 8.49
CA LEU A 669 36.39 -2.85 7.91
C LEU A 669 35.23 -2.30 8.76
N PHE A 670 35.38 -2.28 10.09
CA PHE A 670 34.37 -1.71 11.01
C PHE A 670 34.34 -0.18 10.99
N ASP A 671 35.52 0.44 10.91
CA ASP A 671 35.67 1.90 10.85
C ASP A 671 35.05 2.47 9.56
N ALA A 672 35.05 1.70 8.47
CA ALA A 672 34.46 2.07 7.18
C ALA A 672 32.93 2.03 7.15
N VAL A 673 32.27 1.46 8.17
CA VAL A 673 30.80 1.34 8.25
C VAL A 673 30.21 2.50 9.05
N GLY A 674 29.20 3.16 8.50
CA GLY A 674 28.50 4.29 9.13
C GLY A 674 26.98 4.22 8.97
N ARG A 675 26.28 4.97 9.82
CA ARG A 675 24.83 5.10 9.84
C ARG A 675 24.39 6.23 8.91
N ILE A 676 23.43 5.96 8.03
CA ILE A 676 22.86 6.95 7.12
C ILE A 676 21.62 7.55 7.79
N ASP A 677 21.59 8.88 7.86
CA ASP A 677 20.49 9.64 8.44
C ASP A 677 19.97 10.72 7.50
N THR A 678 18.65 10.94 7.53
CA THR A 678 17.99 12.13 6.98
C THR A 678 17.80 13.20 8.07
N ALA A 679 18.01 14.46 7.72
CA ALA A 679 17.76 15.56 8.64
C ALA A 679 16.25 15.80 8.83
N THR A 680 15.84 16.06 10.06
CA THR A 680 14.47 16.38 10.47
C THR A 680 14.47 17.63 11.36
N ALA A 681 13.30 18.16 11.70
CA ALA A 681 13.19 19.30 12.62
C ALA A 681 13.73 18.98 14.03
N ASP A 682 13.62 17.72 14.45
CA ASP A 682 13.98 17.24 15.79
C ASP A 682 15.36 16.54 15.84
N GLY A 683 16.14 16.62 14.75
CA GLY A 683 17.48 16.03 14.65
C GLY A 683 17.64 15.11 13.45
N HIS A 684 18.09 13.87 13.68
CA HIS A 684 18.44 12.91 12.64
C HIS A 684 17.59 11.65 12.71
N GLU A 685 16.98 11.28 11.59
CA GLU A 685 16.20 10.06 11.44
C GLU A 685 17.02 9.00 10.71
N HIS A 686 17.13 7.82 11.33
CA HIS A 686 17.88 6.68 10.79
C HIS A 686 17.18 6.08 9.57
N VAL A 687 17.90 5.94 8.45
CA VAL A 687 17.33 5.35 7.21
C VAL A 687 18.08 4.12 6.71
N GLY A 688 19.29 3.85 7.20
CA GLY A 688 20.02 2.62 6.87
C GLY A 688 21.52 2.68 7.21
N THR A 689 22.26 1.72 6.68
CA THR A 689 23.71 1.57 6.85
C THR A 689 24.44 1.80 5.52
N GLY A 690 25.68 2.31 5.58
CA GLY A 690 26.54 2.46 4.43
C GLY A 690 28.01 2.14 4.74
N THR A 691 28.76 1.75 3.70
CA THR A 691 30.19 1.40 3.84
C THR A 691 31.06 2.16 2.86
N VAL A 692 32.18 2.73 3.33
CA VAL A 692 33.18 3.39 2.47
C VAL A 692 33.91 2.34 1.64
N ILE A 693 33.79 2.46 0.31
CA ILE A 693 34.41 1.53 -0.65
C ILE A 693 35.50 2.21 -1.51
N GLU A 694 35.50 3.53 -1.56
CA GLU A 694 36.56 4.34 -2.17
C GLU A 694 36.58 5.74 -1.52
N ALA A 695 37.63 6.53 -1.76
CA ALA A 695 37.68 7.92 -1.33
C ALA A 695 36.45 8.70 -1.84
N GLY A 696 35.59 9.11 -0.91
CA GLY A 696 34.35 9.84 -1.21
C GLY A 696 33.20 8.98 -1.73
N LEU A 697 33.32 7.65 -1.75
CA LEU A 697 32.27 6.75 -2.22
C LEU A 697 31.81 5.78 -1.12
N VAL A 698 30.49 5.74 -0.92
CA VAL A 698 29.82 4.86 0.04
C VAL A 698 28.84 3.94 -0.67
N MET A 699 28.90 2.64 -0.40
CA MET A 699 27.93 1.65 -0.88
C MET A 699 26.81 1.43 0.14
N THR A 700 25.57 1.34 -0.35
CA THR A 700 24.36 1.01 0.42
C THR A 700 23.33 0.35 -0.52
N ASN A 701 22.09 0.15 -0.08
CA ASN A 701 21.01 -0.40 -0.90
C ASN A 701 20.27 0.65 -1.73
N ARG A 702 19.63 0.21 -2.82
CA ARG A 702 18.75 1.04 -3.66
C ARG A 702 17.52 1.49 -2.88
N HIS A 703 16.93 0.62 -2.06
CA HIS A 703 15.76 0.98 -1.26
C HIS A 703 16.08 1.97 -0.12
N VAL A 704 17.31 1.98 0.40
CA VAL A 704 17.74 2.98 1.41
C VAL A 704 17.73 4.37 0.79
N ILE A 705 18.26 4.52 -0.43
CA ILE A 705 18.28 5.82 -1.11
C ILE A 705 16.88 6.26 -1.56
N ASP A 706 15.91 5.34 -1.73
CA ASP A 706 14.51 5.70 -2.05
C ASP A 706 13.85 6.55 -0.95
N ALA A 707 14.39 6.54 0.27
CA ALA A 707 13.92 7.40 1.37
C ALA A 707 14.29 8.89 1.18
N PHE A 708 15.29 9.21 0.37
CA PHE A 708 15.85 10.57 0.28
C PHE A 708 16.34 11.01 -1.10
N ALA A 709 16.25 10.16 -2.10
CA ALA A 709 16.72 10.42 -3.45
C ALA A 709 15.67 9.97 -4.47
N GLU A 710 15.50 10.79 -5.49
CA GLU A 710 14.47 10.63 -6.50
C GLU A 710 15.12 10.43 -7.86
N PRO A 711 14.76 9.37 -8.60
CA PRO A 711 15.28 9.14 -9.94
C PRO A 711 14.78 10.22 -10.90
N LEU A 712 15.65 10.70 -11.78
CA LEU A 712 15.29 11.57 -12.89
C LEU A 712 14.95 10.71 -14.12
N PRO A 713 13.84 11.00 -14.82
CA PRO A 713 13.51 10.35 -16.08
C PRO A 713 14.66 10.39 -17.10
N ALA A 714 14.93 9.26 -17.77
CA ALA A 714 15.99 9.16 -18.78
C ALA A 714 15.57 8.28 -19.98
N ALA A 715 15.79 8.76 -21.22
CA ALA A 715 15.40 8.06 -22.45
C ALA A 715 16.23 6.81 -22.79
N LYS A 716 17.41 6.63 -22.17
CA LYS A 716 18.38 5.50 -22.28
C LYS A 716 19.72 5.97 -21.67
N GLY A 717 20.25 5.28 -20.65
CA GLY A 717 21.56 5.58 -20.06
C GLY A 717 21.58 5.52 -18.53
N LYS A 718 22.65 6.03 -17.93
CA LYS A 718 22.86 6.10 -16.47
C LYS A 718 21.73 6.90 -15.80
N GLN A 719 20.96 6.28 -14.92
CA GLN A 719 19.91 6.96 -14.15
C GLN A 719 20.57 7.99 -13.22
N ARG A 720 20.08 9.22 -13.26
CA ARG A 720 20.54 10.29 -12.37
C ARG A 720 19.54 10.44 -11.25
N PHE A 721 20.02 10.86 -10.09
CA PHE A 721 19.17 11.12 -8.94
C PHE A 721 19.32 12.58 -8.50
N PHE A 722 18.30 13.08 -7.81
CA PHE A 722 18.43 14.27 -6.98
C PHE A 722 18.09 13.91 -5.55
N LEU A 723 18.79 14.53 -4.59
CA LEU A 723 18.46 14.40 -3.18
C LEU A 723 17.26 15.31 -2.89
N ASN A 724 16.18 14.74 -2.34
CA ASN A 724 14.98 15.47 -1.93
C ASN A 724 15.04 15.90 -0.45
N ALA A 725 16.03 15.41 0.30
CA ALA A 725 16.30 15.74 1.69
C ALA A 725 17.80 16.00 1.91
N SER A 726 18.13 16.64 3.04
CA SER A 726 19.51 16.70 3.54
C SER A 726 19.87 15.37 4.18
N VAL A 727 20.97 14.76 3.72
CA VAL A 727 21.36 13.40 4.10
C VAL A 727 22.81 13.40 4.55
N SER A 728 23.11 12.58 5.54
CA SER A 728 24.46 12.42 6.07
C SER A 728 24.76 10.96 6.41
N ILE A 729 26.04 10.63 6.51
CA ILE A 729 26.52 9.37 7.10
C ILE A 729 27.39 9.66 8.32
N CYS A 730 27.10 9.02 9.44
CA CYS A 730 27.83 9.15 10.69
C CYS A 730 28.59 7.86 11.00
N PHE A 731 29.91 7.96 11.19
CA PHE A 731 30.78 6.81 11.47
C PHE A 731 31.00 6.55 12.96
N ASP A 732 30.40 7.39 13.81
CA ASP A 732 30.34 7.18 15.25
C ASP A 732 29.54 5.93 15.60
N GLU A 733 29.95 5.24 16.67
CA GLU A 733 29.33 3.98 17.10
C GLU A 733 27.88 4.17 17.53
N ALA A 734 27.56 5.28 18.20
CA ALA A 734 26.19 5.60 18.62
C ALA A 734 25.49 6.59 17.68
N ALA A 735 26.17 7.01 16.61
CA ALA A 735 25.76 8.10 15.73
C ALA A 735 25.44 9.42 16.48
N ALA A 736 26.06 9.62 17.65
CA ALA A 736 25.82 10.78 18.53
C ALA A 736 26.87 11.89 18.34
N ASP A 737 28.07 11.55 17.87
CA ASP A 737 29.13 12.52 17.60
C ASP A 737 29.03 13.09 16.17
N ASP A 738 28.44 14.28 16.06
CA ASP A 738 28.31 15.00 14.79
C ASP A 738 29.66 15.40 14.16
N THR A 739 30.77 15.40 14.90
CA THR A 739 32.09 15.63 14.31
C THR A 739 32.53 14.48 13.41
N ARG A 740 31.88 13.31 13.50
CA ARG A 740 32.10 12.13 12.64
C ARG A 740 31.04 11.97 11.55
N ARG A 741 30.24 13.01 11.31
CA ARG A 741 29.17 13.05 10.31
C ARG A 741 29.66 13.70 9.01
N PHE A 742 29.31 13.11 7.88
CA PHE A 742 29.69 13.57 6.54
C PHE A 742 28.44 13.74 5.69
N ALA A 743 28.30 14.86 4.99
CA ALA A 743 27.16 15.07 4.10
C ALA A 743 27.23 14.18 2.84
N VAL A 744 26.08 13.67 2.43
CA VAL A 744 25.92 12.99 1.15
C VAL A 744 25.69 14.07 0.07
N LYS A 745 26.51 14.05 -0.98
CA LYS A 745 26.48 15.02 -2.08
C LYS A 745 25.56 14.58 -3.22
N GLY A 746 25.38 13.28 -3.41
CA GLY A 746 24.53 12.73 -4.46
C GLY A 746 24.63 11.21 -4.59
N VAL A 747 23.97 10.68 -5.61
CA VAL A 747 24.01 9.26 -5.99
C VAL A 747 24.81 9.12 -7.29
N VAL A 748 25.89 8.34 -7.25
CA VAL A 748 26.79 8.10 -8.39
C VAL A 748 26.19 7.09 -9.37
N THR A 749 25.59 6.04 -8.83
CA THR A 749 24.88 4.99 -9.55
C THR A 749 24.00 4.20 -8.58
N ALA A 750 22.91 3.63 -9.07
CA ALA A 750 22.10 2.67 -8.33
C ALA A 750 21.45 1.69 -9.30
N GLY A 751 20.88 0.61 -8.76
CA GLY A 751 20.05 -0.31 -9.52
C GLY A 751 18.93 0.45 -10.25
N PRO A 752 18.55 0.00 -11.46
CA PRO A 752 17.73 0.80 -12.37
C PRO A 752 16.27 0.91 -11.96
N SER A 753 15.80 0.08 -11.02
CA SER A 753 14.40 -0.03 -10.64
C SER A 753 14.23 0.25 -9.15
N LYS A 754 13.15 0.95 -8.80
CA LYS A 754 12.69 1.07 -7.41
C LYS A 754 12.34 -0.32 -6.88
N ILE A 755 12.82 -0.68 -5.68
CA ILE A 755 12.64 -2.04 -5.13
C ILE A 755 11.18 -2.26 -4.75
N GLY A 756 10.57 -1.29 -4.05
CA GLY A 756 9.21 -1.40 -3.50
C GLY A 756 9.20 -1.84 -2.03
N PRO A 757 8.03 -2.16 -1.47
CA PRO A 757 7.87 -2.50 -0.04
C PRO A 757 8.35 -3.91 0.33
N PHE A 758 8.58 -4.77 -0.67
CA PHE A 758 8.98 -6.15 -0.47
C PHE A 758 10.31 -6.42 -1.15
N VAL A 759 11.06 -7.38 -0.61
CA VAL A 759 12.23 -7.93 -1.31
C VAL A 759 11.81 -8.51 -2.66
N ASP A 760 12.36 -7.94 -3.72
CA ASP A 760 12.21 -8.42 -5.09
C ASP A 760 13.57 -8.76 -5.68
N LEU A 761 13.88 -10.05 -5.72
CA LEU A 761 15.17 -10.56 -6.18
C LEU A 761 15.38 -10.42 -7.69
N SER A 762 14.36 -9.99 -8.46
CA SER A 762 14.51 -9.63 -9.87
C SER A 762 15.11 -8.23 -10.07
N LYS A 763 15.07 -7.39 -9.02
CA LYS A 763 15.59 -6.01 -9.04
C LYS A 763 16.94 -5.95 -8.32
N LEU A 764 17.83 -5.09 -8.80
CA LEU A 764 19.16 -4.91 -8.21
C LEU A 764 19.10 -3.89 -7.07
N ASP A 765 19.34 -4.34 -5.84
CA ASP A 765 19.25 -3.51 -4.63
C ASP A 765 20.61 -2.97 -4.16
N VAL A 766 21.26 -2.21 -5.04
CA VAL A 766 22.59 -1.63 -4.79
C VAL A 766 22.59 -0.16 -5.18
N ALA A 767 23.17 0.71 -4.35
CA ALA A 767 23.39 2.12 -4.62
C ALA A 767 24.77 2.58 -4.13
N ILE A 768 25.38 3.49 -4.89
CA ILE A 768 26.66 4.12 -4.58
C ILE A 768 26.44 5.63 -4.41
N LEU A 769 26.77 6.13 -3.24
CA LEU A 769 26.66 7.53 -2.83
C LEU A 769 28.00 8.24 -3.00
N GLU A 770 27.93 9.52 -3.37
CA GLU A 770 29.03 10.45 -3.26
C GLU A 770 28.95 11.17 -1.91
N VAL A 771 30.04 11.17 -1.15
CA VAL A 771 30.14 11.74 0.21
C VAL A 771 31.34 12.67 0.29
N GLU A 772 31.29 13.66 1.17
CA GLU A 772 32.45 14.51 1.46
C GLU A 772 33.66 13.68 1.93
N THR A 773 34.84 14.04 1.44
CA THR A 773 36.11 13.44 1.87
C THR A 773 36.65 14.09 3.14
N THR A 774 36.19 15.28 3.47
CA THR A 774 36.47 16.01 4.70
C THR A 774 35.21 16.77 5.09
N ASN A 775 34.76 16.61 6.33
CA ASN A 775 33.52 17.23 6.80
C ASN A 775 33.73 18.64 7.36
N SER A 776 32.65 19.28 7.78
CA SER A 776 32.65 20.62 8.38
C SER A 776 33.49 20.74 9.66
N ALA A 777 33.69 19.63 10.39
CA ALA A 777 34.54 19.55 11.57
C ALA A 777 36.04 19.32 11.23
N GLY A 778 36.41 19.23 9.96
CA GLY A 778 37.78 18.99 9.51
C GLY A 778 38.23 17.52 9.62
N GLN A 779 37.33 16.59 9.95
CA GLN A 779 37.62 15.16 9.99
C GLN A 779 37.66 14.59 8.58
N ARG A 780 38.61 13.68 8.32
CA ARG A 780 38.69 12.94 7.05
C ARG A 780 37.78 11.73 7.06
N LEU A 781 37.19 11.42 5.91
CA LEU A 781 36.40 10.21 5.73
C LEU A 781 37.24 8.97 6.08
N PRO A 782 36.67 7.94 6.74
CA PRO A 782 37.36 6.70 7.03
C PRO A 782 38.01 6.07 5.79
N ALA A 783 39.06 5.26 6.02
CA ALA A 783 39.73 4.56 4.94
C ALA A 783 38.77 3.56 4.26
N PRO A 784 38.85 3.40 2.93
CA PRO A 784 38.02 2.42 2.22
C PRO A 784 38.25 0.98 2.68
N ALA A 785 37.18 0.23 2.80
CA ALA A 785 37.23 -1.21 3.05
C ALA A 785 37.53 -1.98 1.75
N PRO A 786 38.48 -2.94 1.75
CA PRO A 786 38.78 -3.74 0.57
C PRO A 786 37.65 -4.70 0.20
N SER A 787 37.54 -5.02 -1.09
CA SER A 787 36.71 -6.14 -1.53
C SER A 787 37.35 -7.48 -1.17
N GLY A 788 36.56 -8.54 -1.09
CA GLY A 788 37.06 -9.87 -0.80
C GLY A 788 36.18 -10.98 -1.38
N PRO A 789 36.73 -12.17 -1.62
CA PRO A 789 35.96 -13.29 -2.12
C PRO A 789 34.98 -13.81 -1.05
N LEU A 790 33.74 -14.08 -1.45
CA LEU A 790 32.76 -14.80 -0.66
C LEU A 790 32.49 -16.15 -1.33
N ARG A 791 32.63 -17.27 -0.61
CA ARG A 791 32.38 -18.59 -1.21
C ARG A 791 30.90 -18.91 -1.14
N THR A 792 30.19 -18.62 -2.22
CA THR A 792 28.75 -18.79 -2.33
C THR A 792 28.33 -20.01 -3.17
N GLY A 793 29.26 -20.93 -3.47
CA GLY A 793 28.97 -22.13 -4.28
C GLY A 793 28.08 -23.17 -3.57
N PRO A 794 27.46 -24.11 -4.32
CA PRO A 794 26.62 -25.16 -3.74
C PRO A 794 27.37 -25.99 -2.68
N GLY A 795 26.84 -26.02 -1.45
CA GLY A 795 27.43 -26.75 -0.31
C GLY A 795 28.59 -26.04 0.40
N ALA A 796 28.94 -24.81 0.00
CA ALA A 796 29.94 -24.01 0.69
C ALA A 796 29.42 -23.51 2.06
N LYS A 797 30.14 -23.83 3.13
CA LYS A 797 29.96 -23.23 4.46
C LYS A 797 31.03 -22.17 4.67
N SER A 798 30.77 -20.94 4.23
CA SER A 798 31.64 -19.81 4.55
C SER A 798 31.10 -19.05 5.75
N ASN A 799 32.00 -18.81 6.69
CA ASN A 799 31.77 -17.94 7.83
C ASN A 799 31.83 -16.48 7.37
N LEU A 800 30.90 -15.67 7.85
CA LEU A 800 30.79 -14.26 7.53
C LEU A 800 30.48 -13.44 8.78
N ILE A 801 30.62 -12.13 8.64
CA ILE A 801 30.06 -11.15 9.57
C ILE A 801 29.27 -10.09 8.81
N VAL A 802 28.24 -9.57 9.44
CA VAL A 802 27.48 -8.40 9.01
C VAL A 802 27.75 -7.29 10.02
N VAL A 803 28.09 -6.09 9.54
CA VAL A 803 28.40 -4.93 10.40
C VAL A 803 27.44 -3.81 10.06
N GLY A 804 26.65 -3.34 11.01
CA GLY A 804 25.65 -2.31 10.71
C GLY A 804 24.99 -1.73 11.93
N TYR A 805 23.96 -0.92 11.69
CA TYR A 805 23.22 -0.20 12.70
C TYR A 805 21.80 -0.78 12.80
N PRO A 806 21.52 -1.72 13.71
CA PRO A 806 20.14 -2.12 14.02
C PRO A 806 19.36 -0.96 14.65
N ALA A 807 18.29 -0.53 14.00
CA ALA A 807 17.24 0.32 14.53
C ALA A 807 16.33 -0.43 15.50
N ALA A 808 15.59 0.33 16.30
CA ALA A 808 14.61 -0.22 17.23
C ALA A 808 13.53 -0.99 16.45
N PRO A 809 13.25 -2.25 16.80
CA PRO A 809 12.21 -3.01 16.15
C PRO A 809 10.86 -2.35 16.49
N PRO A 810 9.97 -2.17 15.50
CA PRO A 810 8.60 -1.76 15.77
C PRO A 810 7.88 -2.87 16.55
N LEU A 811 6.79 -2.53 17.27
CA LEU A 811 6.11 -3.45 18.20
C LEU A 811 5.70 -4.78 17.51
N GLU A 812 5.46 -4.69 16.21
CA GLU A 812 4.98 -5.73 15.31
C GLU A 812 6.05 -6.74 14.90
N ALA A 813 7.34 -6.44 15.07
CA ALA A 813 8.45 -7.34 14.72
C ALA A 813 8.49 -8.63 15.55
N ALA A 814 7.78 -8.65 16.68
CA ALA A 814 7.67 -9.81 17.57
C ALA A 814 6.42 -10.66 17.33
N ILE A 815 5.64 -10.36 16.29
CA ILE A 815 4.49 -11.19 15.95
C ILE A 815 4.98 -12.48 15.26
N ASP A 816 4.61 -13.61 15.85
CA ASP A 816 4.87 -14.91 15.26
C ASP A 816 4.08 -15.06 13.95
N LEU A 817 4.80 -15.33 12.86
CA LEU A 817 4.24 -15.35 11.50
C LEU A 817 3.31 -16.54 11.23
N GLU A 818 3.38 -17.60 12.03
CA GLU A 818 2.56 -18.81 11.87
C GLU A 818 1.27 -18.72 12.71
N THR A 819 1.34 -18.08 13.88
CA THR A 819 0.25 -18.05 14.86
C THR A 819 -0.42 -16.69 14.98
N GLY A 820 0.22 -15.65 14.48
CA GLY A 820 -0.27 -14.28 14.48
C GLY A 820 -0.36 -13.61 15.85
N LYS A 821 0.30 -14.18 16.86
CA LYS A 821 0.33 -13.65 18.22
C LYS A 821 1.66 -12.94 18.46
N VAL A 822 1.63 -11.89 19.28
CA VAL A 822 2.86 -11.29 19.82
C VAL A 822 3.56 -12.36 20.65
N SER A 823 4.76 -12.74 20.24
CA SER A 823 5.62 -13.68 20.94
C SER A 823 6.42 -12.91 21.98
N THR A 824 6.11 -13.13 23.26
CA THR A 824 6.91 -12.61 24.37
C THR A 824 8.33 -13.17 24.33
N GLU A 825 8.51 -14.37 23.78
CA GLU A 825 9.83 -14.98 23.60
C GLU A 825 10.67 -14.19 22.58
N ILE A 826 10.09 -13.67 21.49
CA ILE A 826 10.84 -12.83 20.54
C ILE A 826 11.23 -11.50 21.20
N TRP A 827 10.35 -10.90 22.00
CA TRP A 827 10.64 -9.68 22.77
C TRP A 827 11.75 -9.87 23.81
N ASP A 828 11.67 -10.93 24.61
CA ASP A 828 12.71 -11.28 25.59
C ASP A 828 14.06 -11.47 24.91
N ARG A 829 14.07 -11.95 23.66
CA ARG A 829 15.30 -12.13 22.86
C ARG A 829 15.80 -10.84 22.21
N PHE A 830 14.92 -9.96 21.72
CA PHE A 830 15.36 -8.61 21.32
C PHE A 830 16.05 -7.91 22.49
N TRP A 831 15.47 -8.02 23.69
CA TRP A 831 16.05 -7.49 24.91
C TRP A 831 17.38 -8.16 25.29
N GLU A 832 17.50 -9.48 25.14
CA GLU A 832 18.74 -10.21 25.42
C GLU A 832 19.87 -9.87 24.43
N LEU A 833 19.54 -9.71 23.15
CA LEU A 833 20.52 -9.50 22.07
C LEU A 833 20.93 -8.03 21.92
N PHE A 834 19.99 -7.09 22.10
CA PHE A 834 20.22 -5.66 21.82
C PHE A 834 19.94 -4.74 23.02
N GLY A 835 19.22 -5.20 24.06
CA GLY A 835 18.79 -4.35 25.18
C GLY A 835 17.97 -3.13 24.71
N ASP A 836 18.28 -1.94 25.25
CA ASP A 836 17.76 -0.64 24.81
C ASP A 836 18.66 0.07 23.77
N ASP A 837 19.76 -0.58 23.39
CA ASP A 837 20.86 0.01 22.65
C ASP A 837 20.64 -0.14 21.13
N TYR A 838 19.66 0.59 20.60
CA TYR A 838 19.35 0.66 19.17
C TYR A 838 19.96 1.90 18.48
N GLY A 839 20.13 1.81 17.16
CA GLY A 839 20.73 2.87 16.35
C GLY A 839 22.23 3.00 16.55
N ILE A 840 22.87 1.99 17.15
CA ILE A 840 24.31 1.90 17.38
C ILE A 840 24.94 0.79 16.54
N LYS A 841 26.28 0.76 16.43
CA LYS A 841 27.02 -0.16 15.57
C LYS A 841 27.20 -1.55 16.21
N TYR A 842 26.77 -2.58 15.50
CA TYR A 842 26.94 -4.00 15.88
C TYR A 842 27.68 -4.79 14.82
N VAL A 843 28.26 -5.92 15.24
CA VAL A 843 28.74 -6.98 14.36
C VAL A 843 28.05 -8.30 14.67
N SER A 844 27.55 -8.95 13.63
CA SER A 844 26.77 -10.17 13.72
C SER A 844 27.42 -11.27 12.88
N PRO A 845 28.06 -12.28 13.50
CA PRO A 845 28.61 -13.40 12.77
C PRO A 845 27.53 -14.39 12.31
N GLY A 846 27.78 -15.05 11.17
CA GLY A 846 26.88 -16.00 10.56
C GLY A 846 27.53 -16.88 9.50
N GLU A 847 26.72 -17.70 8.85
CA GLU A 847 27.09 -18.61 7.77
C GLU A 847 26.15 -18.44 6.59
N ILE A 848 26.68 -18.71 5.40
CA ILE A 848 25.90 -18.76 4.17
C ILE A 848 25.06 -20.04 4.16
N SER A 849 23.78 -19.90 3.83
CA SER A 849 22.82 -21.00 3.77
C SER A 849 22.56 -21.45 2.33
N ASN A 850 22.36 -20.51 1.40
CA ASN A 850 22.15 -20.78 -0.02
C ASN A 850 22.90 -19.77 -0.86
N GLY A 851 23.48 -20.22 -1.97
CA GLY A 851 24.19 -19.38 -2.94
C GLY A 851 23.30 -18.74 -4.02
N PRO A 852 23.89 -17.88 -4.86
CA PRO A 852 23.24 -17.30 -6.04
C PRO A 852 22.57 -18.34 -6.94
N GLY A 853 21.34 -18.05 -7.36
CA GLY A 853 20.52 -18.94 -8.17
C GLY A 853 19.91 -20.14 -7.42
N SER A 854 20.27 -20.34 -6.15
CA SER A 854 19.65 -21.34 -5.27
C SER A 854 18.61 -20.74 -4.31
N VAL A 855 18.54 -19.41 -4.23
CA VAL A 855 17.49 -18.69 -3.51
C VAL A 855 16.23 -18.62 -4.38
N VAL A 856 15.09 -19.01 -3.82
CA VAL A 856 13.79 -18.95 -4.52
C VAL A 856 13.50 -17.51 -4.94
N GLY A 857 13.28 -17.29 -6.24
CA GLY A 857 13.02 -15.96 -6.82
C GLY A 857 14.25 -15.26 -7.40
N ASP A 858 15.48 -15.76 -7.16
CA ASP A 858 16.71 -15.19 -7.71
C ASP A 858 16.97 -15.63 -9.16
N GLY A 859 16.11 -15.19 -10.08
CA GLY A 859 16.26 -15.47 -11.52
C GLY A 859 17.53 -14.87 -12.14
N ALA A 860 18.10 -13.84 -11.51
CA ALA A 860 19.33 -13.17 -11.95
C ALA A 860 20.61 -13.85 -11.44
N SER A 861 20.49 -14.79 -10.49
CA SER A 861 21.61 -15.51 -9.87
C SER A 861 22.64 -14.56 -9.24
N TRP A 862 22.17 -13.61 -8.44
CA TRP A 862 23.02 -12.59 -7.79
C TRP A 862 22.75 -12.42 -6.29
N ALA A 863 21.89 -13.23 -5.69
CA ALA A 863 21.49 -13.11 -4.28
C ALA A 863 21.77 -14.41 -3.53
N PHE A 864 22.27 -14.30 -2.31
CA PHE A 864 22.52 -15.43 -1.42
C PHE A 864 21.80 -15.22 -0.08
N SER A 865 21.70 -16.27 0.71
CA SER A 865 21.13 -16.21 2.05
C SER A 865 22.15 -16.50 3.14
N HIS A 866 21.98 -15.89 4.31
CA HIS A 866 22.82 -16.11 5.49
C HIS A 866 22.01 -16.12 6.79
N ASP A 867 22.63 -16.55 7.88
CA ASP A 867 21.95 -16.69 9.18
C ASP A 867 22.48 -15.76 10.31
N ALA A 868 23.32 -14.78 9.97
CA ALA A 868 23.69 -13.70 10.90
C ALA A 868 22.46 -12.93 11.39
N THR A 869 22.46 -12.50 12.65
CA THR A 869 21.35 -11.78 13.29
C THR A 869 21.33 -10.30 12.88
N THR A 870 20.23 -9.82 12.27
CA THR A 870 20.05 -8.40 11.88
C THR A 870 18.67 -7.89 12.29
N LEU A 871 18.50 -6.57 12.29
CA LEU A 871 17.23 -5.85 12.49
C LEU A 871 17.13 -4.68 11.52
N GLY A 872 15.92 -4.08 11.43
CA GLY A 872 15.60 -2.86 10.70
C GLY A 872 16.75 -1.84 10.76
N GLY A 873 17.12 -1.18 9.66
CA GLY A 873 18.26 -0.24 9.59
C GLY A 873 19.63 -0.86 9.29
N ASN A 874 19.78 -2.19 9.30
CA ASN A 874 21.02 -2.83 8.80
C ASN A 874 21.09 -2.88 7.26
N SER A 875 20.04 -2.50 6.56
CA SER A 875 20.04 -2.39 5.10
C SER A 875 21.21 -1.55 4.62
N GLY A 876 22.04 -2.15 3.76
CA GLY A 876 23.27 -1.56 3.24
C GLY A 876 24.51 -1.94 4.03
N ALA A 877 24.38 -2.78 5.06
CA ALA A 877 25.51 -3.36 5.78
C ALA A 877 26.35 -4.26 4.87
N PRO A 878 27.69 -4.20 4.95
CA PRO A 878 28.56 -5.08 4.22
C PRO A 878 28.52 -6.48 4.84
N VAL A 879 28.53 -7.49 3.97
CA VAL A 879 28.79 -8.87 4.35
C VAL A 879 30.27 -9.16 4.10
N ILE A 880 30.99 -9.39 5.18
CA ILE A 880 32.44 -9.57 5.18
C ILE A 880 32.75 -11.06 5.36
N SER A 881 33.61 -11.60 4.50
CA SER A 881 34.11 -12.96 4.65
C SER A 881 35.04 -13.07 5.85
N LEU A 882 34.89 -14.12 6.67
CA LEU A 882 35.86 -14.50 7.70
C LEU A 882 36.95 -15.45 7.17
N ASP A 883 36.92 -15.78 5.88
CA ASP A 883 38.00 -16.49 5.21
C ASP A 883 39.04 -15.49 4.71
N ALA A 884 40.29 -15.59 5.18
CA ALA A 884 41.36 -14.67 4.74
C ALA A 884 41.62 -14.77 3.22
N PRO A 885 41.86 -13.64 2.52
CA PRO A 885 41.90 -12.27 3.03
C PRO A 885 40.51 -11.71 3.38
N TYR A 886 40.40 -11.02 4.52
CA TYR A 886 39.15 -10.38 4.95
C TYR A 886 38.78 -9.24 3.99
N GLY A 887 37.56 -9.27 3.49
CA GLY A 887 37.05 -8.24 2.60
C GLY A 887 35.54 -8.36 2.40
N ILE A 888 34.97 -7.31 1.82
CA ILE A 888 33.55 -7.22 1.55
C ILE A 888 33.22 -8.03 0.31
N GLY A 889 32.40 -9.06 0.47
CA GLY A 889 31.96 -9.93 -0.64
C GLY A 889 30.45 -9.88 -0.88
N GLY A 890 29.68 -9.33 0.05
CA GLY A 890 28.24 -9.17 -0.11
C GLY A 890 27.69 -7.86 0.45
N LEU A 891 26.43 -7.57 0.12
CA LEU A 891 25.67 -6.42 0.62
C LEU A 891 24.32 -6.90 1.17
N HIS A 892 24.11 -6.75 2.48
CA HIS A 892 22.85 -7.11 3.13
C HIS A 892 21.73 -6.17 2.66
N PHE A 893 20.56 -6.72 2.38
CA PHE A 893 19.39 -5.93 1.95
C PHE A 893 18.06 -6.39 2.54
N GLY A 894 18.02 -7.57 3.18
CA GLY A 894 16.88 -7.91 4.00
C GLY A 894 16.81 -9.35 4.47
N GLY A 895 15.62 -9.84 4.84
CA GLY A 895 15.44 -11.16 5.44
C GLY A 895 14.01 -11.49 5.88
N GLN A 896 13.85 -12.73 6.36
CA GLN A 896 12.64 -13.34 6.88
C GLN A 896 12.89 -13.86 8.31
N VAL A 897 12.09 -13.37 9.26
CA VAL A 897 12.21 -13.68 10.69
C VAL A 897 12.21 -15.19 10.92
N LEU A 898 13.18 -15.66 11.70
CA LEU A 898 13.44 -17.07 12.04
C LEU A 898 13.69 -18.01 10.84
N ARG A 899 13.92 -17.47 9.64
CA ARG A 899 14.16 -18.26 8.43
C ARG A 899 15.53 -18.01 7.83
N GLN A 900 15.77 -16.81 7.31
CA GLN A 900 17.00 -16.46 6.60
C GLN A 900 17.11 -14.96 6.38
N ASN A 901 18.34 -14.46 6.32
CA ASN A 901 18.67 -13.15 5.79
C ASN A 901 19.17 -13.28 4.34
N LEU A 902 19.13 -12.19 3.60
CA LEU A 902 19.38 -12.08 2.18
C LEU A 902 20.39 -10.96 1.91
N ALA A 903 21.29 -11.23 0.98
CA ALA A 903 22.33 -10.31 0.56
C ALA A 903 22.69 -10.51 -0.91
N HIS A 904 23.19 -9.45 -1.55
CA HIS A 904 23.71 -9.54 -2.91
C HIS A 904 25.14 -10.05 -2.89
N ASP A 905 25.45 -11.02 -3.76
CA ASP A 905 26.82 -11.45 -4.03
C ASP A 905 27.47 -10.43 -4.98
N LEU A 906 28.44 -9.67 -4.49
CA LEU A 906 29.02 -8.55 -5.25
C LEU A 906 29.83 -9.02 -6.47
N ALA A 907 30.38 -10.24 -6.45
CA ALA A 907 31.06 -10.81 -7.60
C ALA A 907 30.05 -11.21 -8.69
N ALA A 908 28.91 -11.78 -8.29
CA ALA A 908 27.81 -12.08 -9.20
C ALA A 908 27.18 -10.80 -9.79
N VAL A 909 26.96 -9.78 -8.96
CA VAL A 909 26.49 -8.45 -9.40
C VAL A 909 27.48 -7.83 -10.39
N ARG A 910 28.79 -7.86 -10.11
CA ARG A 910 29.81 -7.38 -11.05
C ARG A 910 29.71 -8.08 -12.39
N LYS A 911 29.58 -9.41 -12.40
CA LYS A 911 29.46 -10.21 -13.63
C LYS A 911 28.17 -9.89 -14.39
N ALA A 912 27.06 -9.68 -13.68
CA ALA A 912 25.79 -9.26 -14.27
C ALA A 912 25.92 -7.87 -14.92
N ALA A 913 26.51 -6.91 -14.22
CA ALA A 913 26.73 -5.54 -14.72
C ALA A 913 27.75 -5.48 -15.87
N GLN A 914 28.75 -6.38 -15.93
CA GLN A 914 29.64 -6.52 -17.09
C GLN A 914 28.88 -6.97 -18.34
N ARG A 915 27.90 -7.87 -18.18
CA ARG A 915 27.04 -8.35 -19.28
C ARG A 915 26.00 -7.32 -19.68
N ASN A 916 25.50 -6.54 -18.72
CA ASN A 916 24.55 -5.48 -18.92
C ASN A 916 24.98 -4.20 -18.18
N PRO A 917 25.77 -3.33 -18.84
CA PRO A 917 26.29 -2.09 -18.25
C PRO A 917 25.23 -1.08 -17.80
N LYS A 918 23.94 -1.32 -18.11
CA LYS A 918 22.83 -0.48 -17.63
C LYS A 918 22.42 -0.80 -16.19
N LEU A 919 22.84 -1.92 -15.64
CA LEU A 919 22.48 -2.34 -14.27
C LEU A 919 23.16 -1.48 -13.21
N LEU A 920 24.44 -1.19 -13.39
CA LEU A 920 25.25 -0.46 -12.44
C LEU A 920 26.51 0.05 -13.13
N ASP A 921 26.92 1.30 -12.85
CA ASP A 921 28.18 1.81 -13.37
C ASP A 921 29.37 1.23 -12.63
N LEU A 922 30.01 0.26 -13.26
CA LEU A 922 31.19 -0.41 -12.72
C LEU A 922 32.43 0.48 -12.67
N ALA A 923 32.48 1.61 -13.39
CA ALA A 923 33.62 2.52 -13.30
C ALA A 923 33.77 3.10 -11.87
N ALA A 924 32.65 3.39 -11.21
CA ALA A 924 32.61 3.83 -9.82
C ALA A 924 33.04 2.75 -8.81
N LEU A 925 33.12 1.48 -9.23
CA LEU A 925 33.49 0.33 -8.41
C LEU A 925 34.82 -0.30 -8.84
N ALA A 926 35.51 0.30 -9.82
CA ALA A 926 36.66 -0.32 -10.46
C ALA A 926 37.80 -0.58 -9.48
N LYS A 927 38.09 0.38 -8.57
CA LYS A 927 39.15 0.22 -7.56
C LYS A 927 38.73 -0.74 -6.46
N PHE A 928 37.49 -0.66 -6.00
CA PHE A 928 36.94 -1.59 -5.02
C PHE A 928 37.07 -3.04 -5.51
N PHE A 929 36.72 -3.32 -6.76
CA PHE A 929 36.84 -4.67 -7.34
C PHE A 929 38.25 -5.08 -7.78
N ALA A 930 39.25 -4.19 -7.62
CA ALA A 930 40.66 -4.44 -7.93
C ALA A 930 41.53 -4.60 -6.67
N SER A 931 41.05 -4.11 -5.52
CA SER A 931 41.59 -4.43 -4.18
C SER A 931 41.18 -5.82 -3.75
#